data_AF-A0A0E3QPX4-F1
#
_entry.id   AF-A0A0E3QPX4-F1
#
_cell.length_a   1.000
_cell.length_b   1.000
_cell.length_c   1.000
_cell.angle_alpha   90.00
_cell.angle_beta   90.00
_cell.angle_gamma   90.00
#
_symmetry.space_group_name_H-M   'P 1'
#
loop_
_entity.id
_entity.type
_entity.pdbx_description
1 polymer ?
#
loop_
_entity_poly.entity_id
_entity_poly.type
_entity_poly.pdbx_seq_one_letter_code
_entity_poly.pdbx_strand_id
1 'polypeptide(L)'
;MNISLEHPEMLLLIIPVTIAGFYLLRKTKTKIVEWRMLVAFLLVLALAAPFTTATQTVNEDNPSLVLIQDKTSSMELFSNETGTDLYKALAADTSTTLVQLTGDKTNLGDAVTQYSGTGNQIVLITDGNNNSGKSLVDALGFAKETNTSVYLVEPELKTNDLSVEILGDKSVVVDNPNEFKIIVRQASNQSVSYSYEAYVDGELSQSGDVTQNSTQYSISPNLRHTFSTLGAHNISVKIIPSGEDLNSINNKFYKSLYVIPKPKLTLVTSEPNSPLTQILNKLYNTSVSTTYPGASALNSSKALVLDNQFADNLSETQVKEIRKYVTNGGGLVVVGGERAYNYGNYLNSSFEKILPVLSKPSEYKGGRNLVLILDVSPSTAAHKTQGDILGNAIYILQNENLKDANAEVIAFGSKGYDVSGGFVFLGLAQNQATLKDKIERLIPDEESKTSLDAGLNISKEMLTGKEGELDAVIISDGAIADSYEPSLQTAKEMQKLGVNLYFIHIRSVAPSQTDKSRNYYAEMFMKELGLENNYFHINMSERANIVFEPTDKSQERENEEEKETEENATSDYSLYAYSPNSFITKNVNLTSNITGYNDVTPKAGAERLVITTSNGKPVLTTWRFGLGRVAAFTTDNGEGDGSRWATNVYNGSSARLISSMINWAIANPRAEEGTVVDSPDTWLGTPSNLTLTMYDEGIPQLKLDGNALDLALTGKNTYETNVNPDNIGIHDISGYPLAVNYQLEYRDVGLNEDIEPLVLATGGKIYNEKEARALLLKDARQNSVKQSDERVSLKVYVLLTALVLYLGEILARRIREMRKLKNAQVET
;
A
#
# COMPACT_ATOMS: atom_id res chain seq x y z
N MET A 1 36.59 4.61 17.94
CA MET A 1 37.59 4.68 16.85
C MET A 1 38.08 3.26 16.61
N ASN A 2 37.57 2.61 15.56
CA ASN A 2 37.95 1.22 15.23
C ASN A 2 39.26 1.28 14.43
N ILE A 3 40.35 0.81 15.03
CA ILE A 3 41.67 0.77 14.39
C ILE A 3 41.82 -0.58 13.69
N SER A 4 42.12 -0.55 12.40
CA SER A 4 42.40 -1.74 11.58
C SER A 4 43.83 -1.70 11.06
N LEU A 5 44.37 -2.84 10.60
CA LEU A 5 45.73 -2.97 10.07
C LEU A 5 45.68 -3.30 8.58
N GLU A 6 46.45 -2.59 7.77
CA GLU A 6 46.54 -2.84 6.32
C GLU A 6 47.39 -4.08 6.02
N HIS A 7 48.43 -4.30 6.82
CA HIS A 7 49.36 -5.43 6.69
C HIS A 7 49.50 -6.19 8.01
N PRO A 8 48.44 -6.90 8.48
CA PRO A 8 48.47 -7.61 9.76
C PRO A 8 49.59 -8.66 9.86
N GLU A 9 50.01 -9.23 8.73
CA GLU A 9 51.13 -10.17 8.62
C GLU A 9 52.46 -9.61 9.15
N MET A 10 52.66 -8.29 9.08
CA MET A 10 53.88 -7.64 9.57
C MET A 10 54.03 -7.76 11.09
N LEU A 11 52.94 -8.01 11.83
CA LEU A 11 53.00 -8.28 13.27
C LEU A 11 53.78 -9.56 13.61
N LEU A 12 53.97 -10.49 12.67
CA LEU A 12 54.82 -11.67 12.90
C LEU A 12 56.28 -11.30 13.20
N LEU A 13 56.73 -10.11 12.79
CA LEU A 13 58.07 -9.58 13.13
C LEU A 13 58.23 -9.28 14.64
N ILE A 14 57.16 -9.29 15.43
CA ILE A 14 57.23 -9.26 16.91
C ILE A 14 57.97 -10.49 17.45
N ILE A 15 57.84 -11.65 16.80
CA ILE A 15 58.46 -12.92 17.24
C ILE A 15 60.00 -12.84 17.22
N PRO A 16 60.68 -12.48 16.12
CA PRO A 16 62.13 -12.32 16.15
C PRO A 16 62.58 -11.19 17.09
N VAL A 17 61.82 -10.10 17.22
CA VAL A 17 62.13 -9.00 18.16
C VAL A 17 62.07 -9.46 19.61
N THR A 18 61.04 -10.24 19.99
CA THR A 18 60.91 -10.81 21.34
C THR A 18 62.02 -11.82 21.64
N ILE A 19 62.33 -12.72 20.71
CA ILE A 19 63.41 -13.72 20.87
C ILE A 19 64.76 -13.01 21.05
N ALA A 20 65.10 -12.08 20.16
CA ALA A 20 66.36 -11.32 20.25
C ALA A 20 66.44 -10.47 21.52
N GLY A 21 65.34 -9.81 21.89
CA GLY A 21 65.26 -9.00 23.09
C GLY A 21 65.39 -9.81 24.38
N PHE A 22 64.75 -10.98 24.47
CA PHE A 22 64.87 -11.87 25.63
C PHE A 22 66.27 -12.48 25.75
N TYR A 23 66.90 -12.83 24.63
CA TYR A 23 68.30 -13.25 24.59
C TYR A 23 69.25 -12.16 25.11
N LEU A 24 69.07 -10.92 24.67
CA LEU A 24 69.85 -9.77 25.13
C LEU A 24 69.61 -9.46 26.62
N LEU A 25 68.36 -9.55 27.09
CA LEU A 25 68.00 -9.38 28.49
C LEU A 25 68.69 -10.40 29.40
N ARG A 26 68.76 -11.67 28.97
CA ARG A 26 69.49 -12.72 29.71
C ARG A 26 70.98 -12.41 29.83
N LYS A 27 71.59 -11.79 28.82
CA LYS A 27 73.04 -11.55 28.76
C LYS A 27 73.49 -10.29 29.50
N THR A 28 72.70 -9.21 29.48
CA THR A 28 73.10 -7.91 30.04
C THR A 28 72.23 -7.41 31.20
N LYS A 29 71.00 -7.92 31.37
CA LYS A 29 70.02 -7.50 32.41
C LYS A 29 69.86 -5.97 32.57
N THR A 30 69.93 -5.22 31.48
CA THR A 30 69.74 -3.76 31.50
C THR A 30 68.34 -3.37 31.07
N LYS A 31 67.72 -2.42 31.79
CA LYS A 31 66.45 -1.77 31.40
C LYS A 31 66.44 -1.18 29.97
N ILE A 32 67.63 -0.94 29.39
CA ILE A 32 67.80 -0.44 28.02
C ILE A 32 67.21 -1.41 26.99
N VAL A 33 67.33 -2.72 27.22
CA VAL A 33 66.81 -3.72 26.29
C VAL A 33 65.29 -3.71 26.27
N GLU A 34 64.64 -3.49 27.41
CA GLU A 34 63.17 -3.36 27.52
C GLU A 34 62.66 -2.16 26.70
N TRP A 35 63.31 -1.00 26.85
CA TRP A 35 62.95 0.20 26.09
C TRP A 35 63.17 0.03 24.58
N ARG A 36 64.25 -0.64 24.17
CA ARG A 36 64.52 -0.92 22.74
C ARG A 36 63.54 -1.93 22.15
N MET A 37 63.10 -2.93 22.91
CA MET A 37 62.03 -3.83 22.48
C MET A 37 60.72 -3.07 22.28
N LEU A 38 60.37 -2.15 23.20
CA LEU A 38 59.15 -1.35 23.09
C LEU A 38 59.17 -0.45 21.84
N VAL A 39 60.29 0.21 21.56
CA VAL A 39 60.47 0.98 20.32
C VAL A 39 60.37 0.07 19.09
N ALA A 40 61.00 -1.12 19.12
CA ALA A 40 60.93 -2.07 18.02
C ALA A 40 59.50 -2.59 17.78
N PHE A 41 58.70 -2.82 18.82
CA PHE A 41 57.29 -3.18 18.67
C PHE A 41 56.46 -2.07 18.05
N LEU A 42 56.71 -0.80 18.40
CA LEU A 42 56.05 0.34 17.76
C LEU A 42 56.45 0.48 16.29
N LEU A 43 57.70 0.19 15.93
CA LEU A 43 58.15 0.17 14.53
C LEU A 43 57.48 -0.96 13.73
N VAL A 44 57.33 -2.15 14.34
CA VAL A 44 56.59 -3.27 13.72
C VAL A 44 55.11 -2.92 13.56
N LEU A 45 54.51 -2.25 14.56
CA LEU A 45 53.13 -1.76 14.45
C LEU A 45 53.00 -0.70 13.34
N ALA A 46 53.96 0.20 13.18
CA ALA A 46 53.97 1.16 12.08
C ALA A 46 54.13 0.49 10.69
N LEU A 47 54.86 -0.63 10.62
CA LEU A 47 54.97 -1.45 9.39
C LEU A 47 53.65 -2.14 9.04
N ALA A 48 52.86 -2.53 10.05
CA ALA A 48 51.52 -3.07 9.85
C ALA A 48 50.49 -2.01 9.37
N ALA A 49 50.92 -0.75 9.25
CA ALA A 49 50.16 0.38 8.70
C ALA A 49 48.74 0.49 9.28
N PRO A 50 48.59 0.83 10.58
CA PRO A 50 47.29 0.99 11.19
C PRO A 50 46.55 2.16 10.54
N PHE A 51 45.24 2.00 10.36
CA PHE A 51 44.36 3.02 9.83
C PHE A 51 43.03 3.08 10.60
N THR A 52 42.35 4.21 10.48
CA THR A 52 40.95 4.40 10.91
C THR A 52 40.13 4.80 9.69
N THR A 53 38.84 4.48 9.67
CA THR A 53 37.92 5.08 8.70
C THR A 53 37.48 6.45 9.21
N ALA A 54 37.50 7.45 8.32
CA ALA A 54 36.93 8.76 8.55
C ALA A 54 35.99 9.07 7.40
N THR A 55 34.74 9.39 7.73
CA THR A 55 33.73 9.78 6.74
C THR A 55 34.05 11.19 6.26
N GLN A 56 34.48 11.32 5.00
CA GLN A 56 34.62 12.61 4.33
C GLN A 56 33.46 12.83 3.39
N THR A 57 32.89 14.03 3.43
CA THR A 57 31.90 14.48 2.45
C THR A 57 32.66 14.93 1.20
N VAL A 58 32.57 14.17 0.12
CA VAL A 58 33.09 14.54 -1.21
C VAL A 58 31.96 15.21 -1.98
N ASN A 59 32.13 16.50 -2.27
CA ASN A 59 31.26 17.21 -3.21
C ASN A 59 31.79 16.95 -4.63
N GLU A 60 30.98 16.33 -5.48
CA GLU A 60 31.23 16.36 -6.92
C GLU A 60 30.74 17.71 -7.45
N ASP A 61 31.67 18.63 -7.75
CA ASP A 61 31.34 19.94 -8.33
C ASP A 61 30.67 19.82 -9.71
N ASN A 62 30.84 18.69 -10.41
CA ASN A 62 30.30 18.44 -11.76
C ASN A 62 29.59 17.08 -11.84
N PRO A 63 28.28 17.00 -11.53
CA PRO A 63 27.52 15.76 -11.57
C PRO A 63 27.34 15.20 -12.97
N SER A 64 27.42 13.87 -13.13
CA SER A 64 27.06 13.23 -14.39
C SER A 64 25.54 13.17 -14.54
N LEU A 65 25.01 13.78 -15.61
CA LEU A 65 23.59 13.87 -15.90
C LEU A 65 23.21 13.00 -17.10
N VAL A 66 22.07 12.33 -17.02
CA VAL A 66 21.42 11.66 -18.14
C VAL A 66 20.08 12.33 -18.40
N LEU A 67 19.99 13.08 -19.50
CA LEU A 67 18.75 13.67 -20.00
C LEU A 67 18.01 12.64 -20.84
N ILE A 68 16.83 12.22 -20.39
CA ILE A 68 15.89 11.41 -21.15
C ILE A 68 14.82 12.36 -21.67
N GLN A 69 14.89 12.65 -22.97
CA GLN A 69 13.93 13.49 -23.67
C GLN A 69 12.92 12.62 -24.39
N ASP A 70 11.66 12.84 -24.06
CA ASP A 70 10.54 12.27 -24.76
C ASP A 70 10.21 13.06 -26.03
N LYS A 71 10.07 12.34 -27.14
CA LYS A 71 9.71 12.84 -28.48
C LYS A 71 8.81 11.82 -29.19
N THR A 72 8.05 11.04 -28.43
CA THR A 72 7.02 10.18 -29.00
C THR A 72 5.85 10.99 -29.52
N SER A 73 4.94 10.34 -30.23
CA SER A 73 3.84 11.01 -30.94
C SER A 73 2.87 11.75 -30.01
N SER A 74 2.77 11.39 -28.72
CA SER A 74 1.99 12.16 -27.72
C SER A 74 2.59 13.53 -27.41
N MET A 75 3.91 13.67 -27.59
CA MET A 75 4.65 14.89 -27.27
C MET A 75 4.40 16.03 -28.28
N GLU A 76 3.71 15.77 -29.40
CA GLU A 76 3.35 16.78 -30.40
C GLU A 76 2.50 17.92 -29.83
N LEU A 77 1.81 17.68 -28.70
CA LEU A 77 1.03 18.67 -27.96
C LEU A 77 1.89 19.72 -27.25
N PHE A 78 3.19 19.46 -27.11
CA PHE A 78 4.10 20.26 -26.28
C PHE A 78 5.23 20.92 -27.08
N SER A 79 6.01 21.78 -26.43
CA SER A 79 7.18 22.42 -27.03
C SER A 79 8.35 21.45 -27.26
N ASN A 80 8.64 21.14 -28.53
CA ASN A 80 9.72 20.22 -28.94
C ASN A 80 11.17 20.72 -28.71
N GLU A 81 11.37 22.01 -28.44
CA GLU A 81 12.71 22.63 -28.35
C GLU A 81 13.34 22.53 -26.96
N THR A 82 12.52 22.31 -25.92
CA THR A 82 12.90 22.36 -24.50
C THR A 82 14.10 21.46 -24.17
N GLY A 83 14.06 20.20 -24.58
CA GLY A 83 15.12 19.25 -24.22
C GLY A 83 16.44 19.43 -24.96
N THR A 84 16.39 19.90 -26.22
CA THR A 84 17.62 20.12 -27.00
C THR A 84 18.38 21.34 -26.48
N ASP A 85 17.65 22.38 -26.10
CA ASP A 85 18.24 23.59 -25.54
C ASP A 85 18.76 23.38 -24.11
N LEU A 86 18.01 22.67 -23.27
CA LEU A 86 18.46 22.32 -21.92
C LEU A 86 19.72 21.45 -21.97
N TYR A 87 19.78 20.48 -22.88
CA TYR A 87 20.99 19.69 -23.11
C TYR A 87 22.20 20.57 -23.47
N LYS A 88 22.06 21.52 -24.41
CA LYS A 88 23.16 22.42 -24.79
C LYS A 88 23.62 23.28 -23.61
N ALA A 89 22.70 23.74 -22.77
CA ALA A 89 23.02 24.53 -21.59
C ALA A 89 23.77 23.70 -20.53
N LEU A 90 23.31 22.49 -20.24
CA LEU A 90 23.93 21.63 -19.21
C LEU A 90 25.25 21.01 -19.67
N ALA A 91 25.34 20.59 -20.93
CA ALA A 91 26.55 19.99 -21.50
C ALA A 91 27.75 20.95 -21.56
N ALA A 92 27.51 22.26 -21.45
CA ALA A 92 28.58 23.26 -21.35
C ALA A 92 29.28 23.22 -19.99
N ASP A 93 28.56 22.86 -18.92
CA ASP A 93 29.03 22.96 -17.53
C ASP A 93 29.25 21.59 -16.86
N THR A 94 28.63 20.52 -17.35
CA THR A 94 28.77 19.18 -16.77
C THR A 94 28.62 18.04 -17.79
N SER A 95 29.16 16.86 -17.45
CA SER A 95 29.03 15.65 -18.26
C SER A 95 27.55 15.28 -18.41
N THR A 96 27.01 15.41 -19.61
CA THR A 96 25.58 15.21 -19.89
C THR A 96 25.42 14.23 -21.06
N THR A 97 24.62 13.18 -20.86
CA THR A 97 24.21 12.24 -21.92
C THR A 97 22.78 12.53 -22.33
N LEU A 98 22.48 12.57 -23.64
CA LEU A 98 21.11 12.72 -24.15
C LEU A 98 20.59 11.39 -24.68
N VAL A 99 19.42 10.99 -24.20
CA VAL A 99 18.65 9.82 -24.62
C VAL A 99 17.33 10.33 -25.17
N GLN A 100 16.96 9.92 -26.38
CA GLN A 100 15.71 10.34 -27.02
C GLN A 100 14.79 9.14 -27.20
N LEU A 101 13.56 9.27 -26.72
CA LEU A 101 12.48 8.32 -26.98
C LEU A 101 11.66 8.84 -28.16
N THR A 102 11.40 8.03 -29.17
CA THR A 102 10.74 8.45 -30.42
C THR A 102 9.81 7.35 -30.94
N GLY A 103 8.77 7.74 -31.69
CA GLY A 103 7.81 6.81 -32.29
C GLY A 103 6.50 6.77 -31.53
N ASP A 104 5.70 5.72 -31.74
CA ASP A 104 4.33 5.59 -31.20
C ASP A 104 4.27 4.77 -29.90
N LYS A 105 5.39 4.67 -29.17
CA LYS A 105 5.50 3.94 -27.91
C LYS A 105 6.49 4.63 -26.99
N THR A 106 6.06 4.92 -25.77
CA THR A 106 6.87 5.54 -24.72
C THR A 106 7.30 4.48 -23.69
N ASN A 107 8.61 4.24 -23.57
CA ASN A 107 9.21 3.30 -22.62
C ASN A 107 10.10 4.00 -21.57
N LEU A 108 9.57 5.07 -20.96
CA LEU A 108 10.25 5.85 -19.91
C LEU A 108 10.76 4.98 -18.76
N GLY A 109 9.97 4.00 -18.31
CA GLY A 109 10.36 3.13 -17.19
C GLY A 109 11.59 2.28 -17.48
N ASP A 110 11.75 1.79 -18.70
CA ASP A 110 12.95 1.07 -19.14
C ASP A 110 14.16 2.01 -19.15
N ALA A 111 13.99 3.22 -19.71
CA ALA A 111 15.04 4.23 -19.79
C ALA A 111 15.51 4.66 -18.38
N VAL A 112 14.59 4.97 -17.46
CA VAL A 112 14.93 5.31 -16.06
C VAL A 112 15.66 4.16 -15.38
N THR A 113 15.17 2.93 -15.55
CA THR A 113 15.80 1.74 -14.95
C THR A 113 17.23 1.54 -15.47
N GLN A 114 17.45 1.71 -16.77
CA GLN A 114 18.75 1.52 -17.42
C GLN A 114 19.84 2.46 -16.87
N TYR A 115 19.49 3.69 -16.51
CA TYR A 115 20.44 4.71 -16.04
C TYR A 115 20.44 4.90 -14.51
N SER A 116 19.66 4.11 -13.78
CA SER A 116 19.65 4.10 -12.32
C SER A 116 20.80 3.25 -11.77
N GLY A 117 21.44 3.71 -10.69
CA GLY A 117 22.50 2.99 -9.98
C GLY A 117 23.89 3.07 -10.64
N THR A 118 24.04 3.80 -11.75
CA THR A 118 25.33 4.00 -12.43
C THR A 118 26.13 5.20 -11.89
N GLY A 119 25.66 5.83 -10.82
CA GLY A 119 26.24 7.04 -10.24
C GLY A 119 25.89 8.33 -10.99
N ASN A 120 25.00 8.26 -11.99
CA ASN A 120 24.43 9.41 -12.68
C ASN A 120 23.19 9.93 -11.94
N GLN A 121 22.79 11.16 -12.24
CA GLN A 121 21.44 11.65 -11.96
C GLN A 121 20.64 11.75 -13.26
N ILE A 122 19.33 11.61 -13.19
CA ILE A 122 18.46 11.53 -14.36
C ILE A 122 17.62 12.81 -14.46
N VAL A 123 17.45 13.34 -15.67
CA VAL A 123 16.52 14.44 -15.97
C VAL A 123 15.54 13.93 -17.01
N LEU A 124 14.27 13.84 -16.64
CA LEU A 124 13.17 13.46 -17.52
C LEU A 124 12.55 14.71 -18.13
N ILE A 125 12.37 14.73 -19.45
CA ILE A 125 11.67 15.78 -20.18
C ILE A 125 10.55 15.11 -20.95
N THR A 126 9.38 15.04 -20.34
CA THR A 126 8.27 14.17 -20.75
C THR A 126 6.96 14.70 -20.16
N ASP A 127 5.85 14.26 -20.73
CA ASP A 127 4.51 14.41 -20.16
C ASP A 127 4.24 13.41 -19.02
N GLY A 128 5.12 12.42 -18.81
CA GLY A 128 5.01 11.43 -17.75
C GLY A 128 4.15 10.22 -18.09
N ASN A 129 3.65 10.10 -19.33
CA ASN A 129 2.83 8.98 -19.77
C ASN A 129 3.70 7.83 -20.29
N ASN A 130 3.80 6.74 -19.51
CA ASN A 130 4.50 5.52 -19.93
C ASN A 130 3.50 4.46 -20.42
N ASN A 131 3.55 4.10 -21.70
CA ASN A 131 2.61 3.16 -22.32
C ASN A 131 3.24 1.85 -22.83
N SER A 132 4.55 1.68 -22.67
CA SER A 132 5.25 0.45 -23.04
C SER A 132 6.42 0.14 -22.09
N GLY A 133 6.91 -1.09 -22.12
CA GLY A 133 8.03 -1.51 -21.28
C GLY A 133 7.66 -1.60 -19.78
N LYS A 134 8.67 -1.43 -18.92
CA LYS A 134 8.49 -1.46 -17.46
C LYS A 134 7.68 -0.25 -16.96
N SER A 135 6.93 -0.45 -15.88
CA SER A 135 6.21 0.62 -15.17
C SER A 135 7.17 1.72 -14.72
N LEU A 136 6.79 2.98 -14.98
CA LEU A 136 7.54 4.14 -14.49
C LEU A 136 7.55 4.21 -12.96
N VAL A 137 6.48 3.76 -12.30
CA VAL A 137 6.41 3.69 -10.82
C VAL A 137 7.50 2.77 -10.26
N ASP A 138 7.64 1.57 -10.84
CA ASP A 138 8.66 0.61 -10.42
C ASP A 138 10.06 1.10 -10.75
N ALA A 139 10.23 1.82 -11.86
CA ALA A 139 11.50 2.40 -12.28
C ALA A 139 11.95 3.53 -11.33
N LEU A 140 11.04 4.43 -10.94
CA LEU A 140 11.32 5.49 -9.96
C LEU A 140 11.55 4.92 -8.54
N GLY A 141 10.83 3.86 -8.17
CA GLY A 141 11.10 3.08 -6.96
C GLY A 141 12.52 2.52 -6.95
N PHE A 142 12.94 1.92 -8.06
CA PHE A 142 14.31 1.42 -8.22
C PHE A 142 15.37 2.55 -8.23
N ALA A 143 15.06 3.69 -8.85
CA ALA A 143 15.93 4.87 -8.81
C ALA A 143 16.16 5.33 -7.36
N LYS A 144 15.09 5.39 -6.56
CA LYS A 144 15.18 5.69 -5.12
C LYS A 144 16.02 4.67 -4.36
N GLU A 145 15.80 3.37 -4.57
CA GLU A 145 16.58 2.30 -3.90
C GLU A 145 18.06 2.35 -4.23
N THR A 146 18.40 2.83 -5.43
CA THR A 146 19.79 2.97 -5.89
C THR A 146 20.40 4.35 -5.61
N ASN A 147 19.71 5.21 -4.84
CA ASN A 147 20.10 6.61 -4.57
C ASN A 147 20.36 7.42 -5.86
N THR A 148 19.59 7.16 -6.91
CA THR A 148 19.61 7.90 -8.16
C THR A 148 18.56 9.02 -8.09
N SER A 149 18.98 10.27 -8.02
CA SER A 149 18.06 11.41 -8.10
C SER A 149 17.50 11.54 -9.52
N VAL A 150 16.19 11.69 -9.62
CA VAL A 150 15.47 11.90 -10.88
C VAL A 150 14.79 13.26 -10.83
N TYR A 151 15.07 14.14 -11.78
CA TYR A 151 14.41 15.43 -11.96
C TYR A 151 13.39 15.34 -13.09
N LEU A 152 12.27 16.03 -12.95
CA LEU A 152 11.25 16.14 -13.99
C LEU A 152 11.24 17.57 -14.54
N VAL A 153 11.26 17.70 -15.86
CA VAL A 153 11.09 18.96 -16.57
C VAL A 153 9.81 18.87 -17.37
N GLU A 154 8.79 19.54 -16.90
CA GLU A 154 7.47 19.56 -17.52
C GLU A 154 7.49 20.46 -18.75
N PRO A 155 7.13 19.92 -19.93
CA PRO A 155 7.09 20.71 -21.15
C PRO A 155 5.84 21.59 -21.20
N GLU A 156 5.90 22.72 -21.91
CA GLU A 156 4.77 23.65 -22.03
C GLU A 156 3.77 23.13 -23.06
N LEU A 157 2.51 22.96 -22.64
CA LEU A 157 1.41 22.57 -23.53
C LEU A 157 1.12 23.68 -24.55
N LYS A 158 1.16 23.34 -25.84
CA LYS A 158 0.94 24.25 -26.98
C LYS A 158 -0.49 24.22 -27.50
N THR A 159 -1.10 23.04 -27.54
CA THR A 159 -2.45 22.84 -28.06
C THR A 159 -3.15 21.73 -27.30
N ASN A 160 -4.48 21.81 -27.22
CA ASN A 160 -5.26 20.77 -26.55
C ASN A 160 -5.51 19.58 -27.48
N ASP A 161 -5.79 18.43 -26.88
CA ASP A 161 -6.22 17.20 -27.58
C ASP A 161 -7.17 16.42 -26.69
N LEU A 162 -8.11 15.72 -27.29
CA LEU A 162 -9.07 14.90 -26.57
C LEU A 162 -8.93 13.43 -26.95
N SER A 163 -9.16 12.55 -25.97
CA SER A 163 -9.25 11.12 -26.23
C SER A 163 -10.52 10.55 -25.60
N VAL A 164 -11.08 9.51 -26.21
CA VAL A 164 -12.25 8.80 -25.67
C VAL A 164 -11.96 7.31 -25.49
N GLU A 165 -12.47 6.72 -24.40
CA GLU A 165 -12.35 5.31 -24.06
C GLU A 165 -13.64 4.79 -23.43
N ILE A 166 -14.02 3.54 -23.72
CA ILE A 166 -15.15 2.87 -23.09
C ILE A 166 -14.66 1.80 -22.12
N LEU A 167 -14.97 1.96 -20.82
CA LEU A 167 -14.72 0.95 -19.80
C LEU A 167 -15.97 0.10 -19.52
N GLY A 168 -15.76 -1.21 -19.41
CA GLY A 168 -16.78 -2.19 -19.02
C GLY A 168 -16.32 -3.62 -19.31
N ASP A 169 -17.13 -4.60 -18.89
CA ASP A 169 -16.81 -6.02 -19.10
C ASP A 169 -16.92 -6.40 -20.58
N LYS A 170 -16.03 -7.30 -21.05
CA LYS A 170 -16.08 -7.84 -22.42
C LYS A 170 -17.13 -8.95 -22.56
N SER A 171 -17.32 -9.76 -21.52
CA SER A 171 -18.35 -10.80 -21.49
C SER A 171 -19.52 -10.33 -20.66
N VAL A 172 -20.71 -10.29 -21.26
CA VAL A 172 -21.95 -9.85 -20.60
C VAL A 172 -23.02 -10.91 -20.71
N VAL A 173 -23.98 -10.92 -19.80
CA VAL A 173 -25.03 -11.94 -19.77
C VAL A 173 -26.28 -11.42 -20.48
N VAL A 174 -26.88 -12.27 -21.32
CA VAL A 174 -28.13 -11.96 -22.05
C VAL A 174 -29.26 -11.56 -21.09
N ASP A 175 -30.06 -10.59 -21.51
CA ASP A 175 -31.20 -10.00 -20.79
C ASP A 175 -30.86 -9.36 -19.43
N ASN A 176 -29.58 -9.24 -19.09
CA ASN A 176 -29.15 -8.50 -17.90
C ASN A 176 -28.80 -7.05 -18.28
N PRO A 177 -29.14 -6.07 -17.43
CA PRO A 177 -28.74 -4.69 -17.65
C PRO A 177 -27.23 -4.53 -17.42
N ASN A 178 -26.53 -3.96 -18.41
CA ASN A 178 -25.10 -3.67 -18.34
C ASN A 178 -24.87 -2.16 -18.40
N GLU A 179 -23.76 -1.72 -17.81
CA GLU A 179 -23.38 -0.32 -17.73
C GLU A 179 -21.93 -0.14 -18.18
N PHE A 180 -21.70 0.81 -19.08
CA PHE A 180 -20.42 1.12 -19.68
C PHE A 180 -20.07 2.58 -19.40
N LYS A 181 -18.86 2.82 -18.88
CA LYS A 181 -18.39 4.19 -18.62
C LYS A 181 -17.69 4.71 -19.87
N ILE A 182 -18.06 5.90 -20.33
CA ILE A 182 -17.37 6.60 -21.40
C ILE A 182 -16.48 7.64 -20.73
N ILE A 183 -15.17 7.46 -20.85
CA ILE A 183 -14.16 8.37 -20.31
C ILE A 183 -13.66 9.23 -21.46
N VAL A 184 -13.68 10.53 -21.26
CA VAL A 184 -13.04 11.51 -22.13
C VAL A 184 -11.90 12.15 -21.36
N ARG A 185 -10.73 12.25 -21.98
CA ARG A 185 -9.56 12.94 -21.43
C ARG A 185 -9.27 14.18 -22.26
N GLN A 186 -8.59 15.15 -21.66
CA GLN A 186 -8.03 16.30 -22.36
C GLN A 186 -6.66 16.67 -21.80
N ALA A 187 -5.80 17.21 -22.67
CA ALA A 187 -4.45 17.61 -22.30
C ALA A 187 -4.40 18.89 -21.43
N SER A 188 -5.42 19.74 -21.54
CA SER A 188 -5.49 21.04 -20.89
C SER A 188 -6.40 21.05 -19.65
N ASN A 189 -6.09 21.95 -18.71
CA ASN A 189 -6.96 22.28 -17.58
C ASN A 189 -8.02 23.34 -17.92
N GLN A 190 -8.13 23.74 -19.20
CA GLN A 190 -9.13 24.69 -19.66
C GLN A 190 -10.48 24.01 -19.94
N SER A 191 -11.54 24.81 -19.94
CA SER A 191 -12.88 24.36 -20.32
C SER A 191 -12.91 24.01 -21.81
N VAL A 192 -13.36 22.80 -22.15
CA VAL A 192 -13.62 22.39 -23.54
C VAL A 192 -15.02 21.83 -23.69
N SER A 193 -15.66 22.14 -24.83
CA SER A 193 -16.97 21.60 -25.19
C SER A 193 -16.87 20.66 -26.39
N TYR A 194 -17.60 19.55 -26.33
CA TYR A 194 -17.70 18.56 -27.41
C TYR A 194 -19.08 17.91 -27.41
N SER A 195 -19.53 17.45 -28.57
CA SER A 195 -20.68 16.54 -28.66
C SER A 195 -20.19 15.10 -28.70
N TYR A 196 -21.00 14.16 -28.23
CA TYR A 196 -20.69 12.73 -28.30
C TYR A 196 -21.87 11.94 -28.86
N GLU A 197 -21.55 10.83 -29.51
CA GLU A 197 -22.49 9.84 -30.04
C GLU A 197 -21.99 8.44 -29.69
N ALA A 198 -22.79 7.70 -28.92
CA ALA A 198 -22.54 6.31 -28.55
C ALA A 198 -23.52 5.39 -29.28
N TYR A 199 -22.97 4.41 -29.98
CA TYR A 199 -23.68 3.44 -30.81
C TYR A 199 -23.56 2.04 -30.21
N VAL A 200 -24.64 1.27 -30.25
CA VAL A 200 -24.66 -0.16 -29.93
C VAL A 200 -25.08 -0.90 -31.18
N ASP A 201 -24.25 -1.82 -31.66
CA ASP A 201 -24.44 -2.57 -32.91
C ASP A 201 -24.76 -1.68 -34.14
N GLY A 202 -24.18 -0.48 -34.15
CA GLY A 202 -24.38 0.51 -35.22
C GLY A 202 -25.61 1.40 -35.07
N GLU A 203 -26.47 1.16 -34.08
CA GLU A 203 -27.63 2.01 -33.78
C GLU A 203 -27.28 3.05 -32.70
N LEU A 204 -27.70 4.30 -32.91
CA LEU A 204 -27.44 5.38 -31.95
C LEU A 204 -28.21 5.12 -30.64
N SER A 205 -27.49 4.88 -29.55
CA SER A 205 -28.07 4.57 -28.25
C SER A 205 -28.09 5.77 -27.30
N GLN A 206 -27.08 6.66 -27.37
CA GLN A 206 -26.97 7.82 -26.51
C GLN A 206 -26.17 8.92 -27.22
N SER A 207 -26.56 10.18 -27.06
CA SER A 207 -25.80 11.34 -27.53
C SER A 207 -26.03 12.55 -26.63
N GLY A 208 -25.18 13.56 -26.75
CA GLY A 208 -25.34 14.83 -26.06
C GLY A 208 -24.14 15.75 -26.20
N ASP A 209 -24.27 16.94 -25.62
CA ASP A 209 -23.20 17.94 -25.53
C ASP A 209 -22.62 17.94 -24.12
N VAL A 210 -21.29 18.02 -24.02
CA VAL A 210 -20.56 18.02 -22.75
C VAL A 210 -19.61 19.21 -22.74
N THR A 211 -19.55 19.89 -21.60
CA THR A 211 -18.49 20.83 -21.28
C THR A 211 -17.71 20.28 -20.09
N GLN A 212 -16.42 20.02 -20.29
CA GLN A 212 -15.53 19.49 -19.25
C GLN A 212 -14.45 20.51 -18.90
N ASN A 213 -14.10 20.57 -17.60
CA ASN A 213 -13.11 21.49 -17.04
C ASN A 213 -11.95 20.76 -16.33
N SER A 214 -11.92 19.43 -16.43
CA SER A 214 -10.91 18.56 -15.83
C SER A 214 -10.19 17.78 -16.93
N THR A 215 -8.97 17.30 -16.64
CA THR A 215 -8.18 16.45 -17.54
C THR A 215 -8.84 15.12 -17.85
N GLN A 216 -9.74 14.65 -16.99
CA GLN A 216 -10.55 13.46 -17.21
C GLN A 216 -12.00 13.71 -16.80
N TYR A 217 -12.95 13.24 -17.61
CA TYR A 217 -14.37 13.30 -17.36
C TYR A 217 -15.05 11.98 -17.73
N SER A 218 -15.92 11.47 -16.86
CA SER A 218 -16.78 10.33 -17.17
C SER A 218 -18.16 10.85 -17.55
N ILE A 219 -18.60 10.59 -18.78
CA ILE A 219 -19.93 11.00 -19.25
C ILE A 219 -20.99 10.38 -18.35
N SER A 220 -21.89 11.22 -17.85
CA SER A 220 -22.98 10.84 -16.95
C SER A 220 -24.34 11.24 -17.56
N PRO A 221 -25.35 10.36 -17.56
CA PRO A 221 -25.30 8.99 -17.05
C PRO A 221 -24.44 8.07 -17.94
N ASN A 222 -23.91 7.00 -17.33
CA ASN A 222 -23.20 5.95 -18.07
C ASN A 222 -24.12 5.30 -19.12
N LEU A 223 -23.53 4.76 -20.18
CA LEU A 223 -24.25 4.04 -21.22
C LEU A 223 -24.82 2.75 -20.65
N ARG A 224 -26.15 2.63 -20.64
CA ARG A 224 -26.87 1.44 -20.15
C ARG A 224 -27.52 0.70 -21.31
N HIS A 225 -27.24 -0.58 -21.42
CA HIS A 225 -27.80 -1.42 -22.48
C HIS A 225 -28.07 -2.85 -22.00
N THR A 226 -29.15 -3.46 -22.52
CA THR A 226 -29.51 -4.86 -22.26
C THR A 226 -29.52 -5.61 -23.58
N PHE A 227 -28.61 -6.57 -23.74
CA PHE A 227 -28.48 -7.36 -24.96
C PHE A 227 -29.43 -8.56 -24.92
N SER A 228 -30.26 -8.72 -25.94
CA SER A 228 -31.27 -9.79 -26.04
C SER A 228 -30.85 -10.95 -26.93
N THR A 229 -29.71 -10.85 -27.62
CA THR A 229 -29.17 -11.89 -28.49
C THR A 229 -27.81 -12.38 -27.98
N LEU A 230 -27.51 -13.66 -28.22
CA LEU A 230 -26.22 -14.26 -27.88
C LEU A 230 -25.16 -13.98 -28.96
N GLY A 231 -23.89 -13.99 -28.56
CA GLY A 231 -22.75 -13.90 -29.48
C GLY A 231 -22.10 -12.51 -29.52
N ALA A 232 -21.53 -12.18 -30.68
CA ALA A 232 -20.76 -10.95 -30.87
C ALA A 232 -21.65 -9.70 -30.91
N HIS A 233 -21.27 -8.70 -30.12
CA HIS A 233 -21.85 -7.37 -30.10
C HIS A 233 -20.74 -6.32 -30.06
N ASN A 234 -21.07 -5.07 -30.42
CA ASN A 234 -20.11 -3.98 -30.32
C ASN A 234 -20.75 -2.69 -29.82
N ILE A 235 -19.92 -1.89 -29.15
CA ILE A 235 -20.23 -0.51 -28.79
C ILE A 235 -19.16 0.36 -29.45
N SER A 236 -19.57 1.49 -30.00
CA SER A 236 -18.61 2.52 -30.41
C SER A 236 -19.04 3.88 -29.88
N VAL A 237 -18.07 4.74 -29.59
CA VAL A 237 -18.32 6.13 -29.23
C VAL A 237 -17.48 7.02 -30.12
N LYS A 238 -18.06 8.15 -30.51
CA LYS A 238 -17.38 9.23 -31.22
C LYS A 238 -17.61 10.53 -30.47
N ILE A 239 -16.56 11.32 -30.30
CA ILE A 239 -16.65 12.71 -29.84
C ILE A 239 -16.35 13.68 -30.99
N ILE A 240 -16.94 14.87 -30.92
CA ILE A 240 -16.79 15.94 -31.90
C ILE A 240 -16.48 17.23 -31.10
N PRO A 241 -15.19 17.56 -30.92
CA PRO A 241 -14.77 18.77 -30.24
C PRO A 241 -15.26 20.04 -30.93
N SER A 242 -15.64 21.04 -30.14
CA SER A 242 -16.03 22.38 -30.62
C SER A 242 -14.85 23.37 -30.69
N GLY A 243 -13.69 22.99 -30.16
CA GLY A 243 -12.50 23.83 -30.01
C GLY A 243 -11.23 23.16 -30.54
N GLU A 244 -10.09 23.45 -29.90
CA GLU A 244 -8.81 22.82 -30.23
C GLU A 244 -8.81 21.32 -29.95
N ASP A 245 -8.28 20.58 -30.92
CA ASP A 245 -8.14 19.13 -30.93
C ASP A 245 -7.08 18.79 -31.99
N LEU A 246 -5.96 18.20 -31.58
CA LEU A 246 -4.84 17.95 -32.50
C LEU A 246 -5.07 16.68 -33.32
N ASN A 247 -5.53 15.62 -32.67
CA ASN A 247 -5.65 14.28 -33.21
C ASN A 247 -7.12 13.88 -33.28
N SER A 248 -7.61 13.58 -34.47
CA SER A 248 -8.98 13.06 -34.62
C SER A 248 -9.08 11.53 -34.46
N ILE A 249 -7.94 10.84 -34.36
CA ILE A 249 -7.88 9.38 -34.31
C ILE A 249 -8.33 8.81 -32.95
N ASN A 250 -8.03 9.53 -31.86
CA ASN A 250 -8.42 9.23 -30.48
C ASN A 250 -9.81 9.77 -30.11
N ASN A 251 -10.50 10.43 -31.05
CA ASN A 251 -11.90 10.85 -30.90
C ASN A 251 -12.93 9.75 -31.18
N LYS A 252 -12.48 8.53 -31.51
CA LYS A 252 -13.35 7.37 -31.71
C LYS A 252 -12.80 6.15 -30.99
N PHE A 253 -13.68 5.43 -30.30
CA PHE A 253 -13.33 4.20 -29.60
C PHE A 253 -14.35 3.11 -29.87
N TYR A 254 -13.86 1.87 -29.95
CA TYR A 254 -14.60 0.64 -30.15
C TYR A 254 -14.42 -0.28 -28.97
N LYS A 255 -15.51 -0.87 -28.51
CA LYS A 255 -15.51 -1.91 -27.49
C LYS A 255 -16.23 -3.13 -28.04
N SER A 256 -15.56 -4.26 -28.06
CA SER A 256 -16.20 -5.51 -28.44
C SER A 256 -16.79 -6.20 -27.22
N LEU A 257 -17.90 -6.91 -27.44
CA LEU A 257 -18.64 -7.62 -26.40
C LEU A 257 -19.02 -9.00 -26.89
N TYR A 258 -19.01 -9.96 -25.97
CA TYR A 258 -19.51 -11.30 -26.21
C TYR A 258 -20.63 -11.63 -25.21
N VAL A 259 -21.85 -11.71 -25.71
CA VAL A 259 -23.05 -11.96 -24.91
C VAL A 259 -23.23 -13.46 -24.71
N ILE A 260 -23.25 -13.89 -23.45
CA ILE A 260 -23.31 -15.28 -23.03
C ILE A 260 -24.67 -15.61 -22.38
N PRO A 261 -25.09 -16.89 -22.39
CA PRO A 261 -26.32 -17.28 -21.71
C PRO A 261 -26.22 -17.08 -20.20
N LYS A 262 -27.38 -16.98 -19.54
CA LYS A 262 -27.46 -16.90 -18.07
C LYS A 262 -26.81 -18.15 -17.43
N PRO A 263 -25.82 -17.98 -16.52
CA PRO A 263 -25.22 -19.11 -15.81
C PRO A 263 -26.27 -19.92 -15.05
N LYS A 264 -26.11 -21.24 -15.02
CA LYS A 264 -27.00 -22.15 -14.29
C LYS A 264 -26.66 -22.14 -12.80
N LEU A 265 -27.66 -21.92 -11.97
CA LEU A 265 -27.56 -21.92 -10.51
C LEU A 265 -28.52 -22.94 -9.91
N THR A 266 -28.10 -23.59 -8.84
CA THR A 266 -29.01 -24.37 -7.98
C THR A 266 -29.23 -23.59 -6.68
N LEU A 267 -30.49 -23.24 -6.38
CA LEU A 267 -30.89 -22.58 -5.14
C LEU A 267 -31.71 -23.54 -4.28
N VAL A 268 -31.27 -23.77 -3.04
CA VAL A 268 -32.02 -24.51 -2.03
C VAL A 268 -32.60 -23.53 -1.03
N THR A 269 -33.90 -23.31 -1.07
CA THR A 269 -34.61 -22.34 -0.20
C THR A 269 -36.02 -22.81 0.14
N SER A 270 -36.48 -22.51 1.36
CA SER A 270 -37.90 -22.62 1.74
C SER A 270 -38.71 -21.36 1.40
N GLU A 271 -38.06 -20.29 0.94
CA GLU A 271 -38.63 -18.97 0.73
C GLU A 271 -38.49 -18.53 -0.73
N PRO A 272 -39.22 -19.17 -1.68
CA PRO A 272 -39.04 -18.96 -3.11
C PRO A 272 -39.40 -17.53 -3.59
N ASN A 273 -39.98 -16.70 -2.72
CA ASN A 273 -40.34 -15.32 -3.02
C ASN A 273 -39.41 -14.29 -2.35
N SER A 274 -38.36 -14.73 -1.64
CA SER A 274 -37.43 -13.84 -0.94
C SER A 274 -36.73 -12.85 -1.89
N PRO A 275 -36.31 -11.66 -1.42
CA PRO A 275 -35.54 -10.71 -2.22
C PRO A 275 -34.30 -11.34 -2.88
N LEU A 276 -33.58 -12.21 -2.16
CA LEU A 276 -32.50 -13.01 -2.75
C LEU A 276 -32.98 -13.81 -3.97
N THR A 277 -34.03 -14.61 -3.82
CA THR A 277 -34.55 -15.46 -4.90
C THR A 277 -34.97 -14.64 -6.12
N GLN A 278 -35.60 -13.49 -5.92
CA GLN A 278 -35.98 -12.58 -7.01
C GLN A 278 -34.77 -12.05 -7.78
N ILE A 279 -33.70 -11.63 -7.09
CA ILE A 279 -32.44 -11.20 -7.72
C ILE A 279 -31.83 -12.36 -8.50
N LEU A 280 -31.77 -13.57 -7.92
CA LEU A 280 -31.16 -14.73 -8.57
C LEU A 280 -31.91 -15.14 -9.84
N ASN A 281 -33.25 -15.20 -9.79
CA ASN A 281 -34.08 -15.51 -10.96
C ASN A 281 -33.98 -14.46 -12.07
N LYS A 282 -33.78 -13.19 -11.70
CA LYS A 282 -33.61 -12.11 -12.67
C LYS A 282 -32.27 -12.23 -13.41
N LEU A 283 -31.18 -12.49 -12.68
CA LEU A 283 -29.82 -12.41 -13.21
C LEU A 283 -29.27 -13.72 -13.77
N TYR A 284 -29.80 -14.87 -13.34
CA TYR A 284 -29.25 -16.19 -13.63
C TYR A 284 -30.35 -17.19 -14.04
N ASN A 285 -29.94 -18.33 -14.60
CA ASN A 285 -30.83 -19.47 -14.84
C ASN A 285 -30.89 -20.32 -13.57
N THR A 286 -31.81 -19.98 -12.67
CA THR A 286 -31.86 -20.55 -11.31
C THR A 286 -32.87 -21.70 -11.23
N SER A 287 -32.39 -22.88 -10.82
CA SER A 287 -33.21 -24.04 -10.46
C SER A 287 -33.47 -24.01 -8.96
N VAL A 288 -34.70 -23.69 -8.57
CA VAL A 288 -35.12 -23.56 -7.16
C VAL A 288 -35.64 -24.91 -6.65
N SER A 289 -35.20 -25.31 -5.46
CA SER A 289 -35.66 -26.53 -4.77
C SER A 289 -35.79 -26.27 -3.27
N THR A 290 -36.73 -26.93 -2.61
CA THR A 290 -36.90 -26.80 -1.14
C THR A 290 -35.94 -27.69 -0.36
N THR A 291 -35.44 -28.75 -0.98
CA THR A 291 -34.45 -29.68 -0.42
C THR A 291 -33.30 -29.88 -1.39
N TYR A 292 -32.18 -30.41 -0.91
CA TYR A 292 -31.01 -30.70 -1.73
C TYR A 292 -31.36 -31.62 -2.94
N PRO A 293 -31.15 -31.17 -4.20
CA PRO A 293 -31.63 -31.88 -5.39
C PRO A 293 -30.72 -33.02 -5.87
N GLY A 294 -29.59 -33.28 -5.20
CA GLY A 294 -28.64 -34.34 -5.55
C GLY A 294 -27.45 -33.88 -6.40
N ALA A 295 -26.40 -34.69 -6.45
CA ALA A 295 -25.14 -34.36 -7.14
C ALA A 295 -25.29 -34.07 -8.65
N SER A 296 -26.24 -34.71 -9.35
CA SER A 296 -26.45 -34.47 -10.79
C SER A 296 -26.86 -33.03 -11.09
N ALA A 297 -27.71 -32.44 -10.23
CA ALA A 297 -28.11 -31.04 -10.37
C ALA A 297 -26.90 -30.10 -10.17
N LEU A 298 -26.03 -30.41 -9.20
CA LEU A 298 -24.80 -29.65 -8.95
C LEU A 298 -23.85 -29.68 -10.14
N ASN A 299 -23.61 -30.86 -10.73
CA ASN A 299 -22.71 -30.99 -11.87
C ASN A 299 -23.18 -30.19 -13.10
N SER A 300 -24.47 -29.86 -13.19
CA SER A 300 -25.06 -29.04 -14.25
C SER A 300 -25.11 -27.54 -13.93
N SER A 301 -24.74 -27.16 -12.70
CA SER A 301 -24.78 -25.77 -12.20
C SER A 301 -23.37 -25.25 -11.92
N LYS A 302 -23.18 -23.93 -11.99
CA LYS A 302 -21.91 -23.27 -11.69
C LYS A 302 -21.75 -22.94 -10.20
N ALA A 303 -22.86 -22.72 -9.51
CA ALA A 303 -22.86 -22.54 -8.06
C ALA A 303 -24.12 -23.14 -7.40
N LEU A 304 -23.92 -23.59 -6.16
CA LEU A 304 -24.96 -23.98 -5.20
C LEU A 304 -25.16 -22.82 -4.22
N VAL A 305 -26.39 -22.36 -4.08
CA VAL A 305 -26.79 -21.40 -3.05
C VAL A 305 -27.66 -22.12 -2.03
N LEU A 306 -27.23 -22.18 -0.78
CA LEU A 306 -28.02 -22.65 0.35
C LEU A 306 -28.54 -21.43 1.09
N ASP A 307 -29.85 -21.27 1.11
CA ASP A 307 -30.53 -20.10 1.65
C ASP A 307 -31.27 -20.47 2.94
N ASN A 308 -30.75 -20.00 4.07
CA ASN A 308 -31.34 -20.15 5.40
C ASN A 308 -31.76 -21.61 5.73
N GLN A 309 -30.83 -22.56 5.61
CA GLN A 309 -31.08 -24.00 5.79
C GLN A 309 -30.41 -24.55 7.05
N PHE A 310 -31.09 -25.41 7.81
CA PHE A 310 -30.46 -26.15 8.92
C PHE A 310 -29.37 -27.08 8.40
N ALA A 311 -28.25 -27.18 9.11
CA ALA A 311 -27.17 -28.11 8.76
C ALA A 311 -27.67 -29.57 8.76
N ASP A 312 -28.57 -29.91 9.69
CA ASP A 312 -29.12 -31.27 9.85
C ASP A 312 -30.11 -31.67 8.75
N ASN A 313 -30.55 -30.72 7.90
CA ASN A 313 -31.31 -31.04 6.69
C ASN A 313 -30.44 -31.78 5.65
N LEU A 314 -29.11 -31.74 5.81
CA LEU A 314 -28.16 -32.42 4.94
C LEU A 314 -27.61 -33.67 5.63
N SER A 315 -27.87 -34.84 5.03
CA SER A 315 -27.22 -36.09 5.45
C SER A 315 -25.72 -36.07 5.17
N GLU A 316 -24.94 -36.87 5.91
CA GLU A 316 -23.49 -37.02 5.70
C GLU A 316 -23.10 -37.40 4.25
N THR A 317 -23.96 -38.15 3.55
CA THR A 317 -23.76 -38.45 2.12
C THR A 317 -23.88 -37.20 1.26
N GLN A 318 -24.90 -36.37 1.49
CA GLN A 318 -25.10 -35.11 0.75
C GLN A 318 -23.99 -34.11 1.06
N VAL A 319 -23.52 -34.02 2.31
CA VAL A 319 -22.37 -33.18 2.68
C VAL A 319 -21.09 -33.61 1.93
N LYS A 320 -20.87 -34.92 1.76
CA LYS A 320 -19.75 -35.43 0.95
C LYS A 320 -19.89 -35.08 -0.53
N GLU A 321 -21.09 -35.13 -1.09
CA GLU A 321 -21.37 -34.73 -2.47
C GLU A 321 -21.08 -33.23 -2.68
N ILE A 322 -21.58 -32.37 -1.80
CA ILE A 322 -21.31 -30.92 -1.83
C ILE A 322 -19.81 -30.65 -1.68
N ARG A 323 -19.14 -31.31 -0.73
CA ARG A 323 -17.69 -31.17 -0.55
C ARG A 323 -16.93 -31.53 -1.83
N LYS A 324 -17.29 -32.63 -2.48
CA LYS A 324 -16.65 -33.07 -3.74
C LYS A 324 -16.87 -32.05 -4.85
N TYR A 325 -18.10 -31.56 -5.00
CA TYR A 325 -18.45 -30.54 -5.98
C TYR A 325 -17.61 -29.26 -5.79
N VAL A 326 -17.54 -28.73 -4.57
CA VAL A 326 -16.73 -27.53 -4.26
C VAL A 326 -15.25 -27.80 -4.47
N THR A 327 -14.74 -28.95 -4.01
CA THR A 327 -13.32 -29.31 -4.18
C THR A 327 -12.89 -29.30 -5.65
N ASN A 328 -13.81 -29.70 -6.55
CA ASN A 328 -13.59 -29.76 -7.99
C ASN A 328 -13.82 -28.44 -8.74
N GLY A 329 -14.06 -27.33 -8.04
CA GLY A 329 -14.19 -26.00 -8.66
C GLY A 329 -15.57 -25.37 -8.55
N GLY A 330 -16.58 -26.10 -8.09
CA GLY A 330 -17.94 -25.58 -7.94
C GLY A 330 -18.04 -24.45 -6.91
N GLY A 331 -18.87 -23.44 -7.20
CA GLY A 331 -19.16 -22.36 -6.26
C GLY A 331 -20.15 -22.77 -5.18
N LEU A 332 -19.93 -22.36 -3.93
CA LEU A 332 -20.88 -22.52 -2.82
C LEU A 332 -21.13 -21.18 -2.14
N VAL A 333 -22.39 -20.81 -1.99
CA VAL A 333 -22.80 -19.64 -1.22
C VAL A 333 -23.79 -20.09 -0.16
N VAL A 334 -23.53 -19.72 1.09
CA VAL A 334 -24.44 -20.00 2.21
C VAL A 334 -24.93 -18.67 2.77
N VAL A 335 -26.24 -18.46 2.68
CA VAL A 335 -26.92 -17.27 3.18
C VAL A 335 -27.54 -17.58 4.55
N GLY A 336 -27.39 -16.63 5.47
CA GLY A 336 -27.74 -16.74 6.87
C GLY A 336 -29.23 -16.55 7.15
N GLY A 337 -29.54 -16.38 8.43
CA GLY A 337 -30.90 -16.27 8.96
C GLY A 337 -31.07 -17.10 10.22
N GLU A 338 -32.32 -17.27 10.62
CA GLU A 338 -32.72 -17.98 11.85
C GLU A 338 -32.47 -19.50 11.81
N ARG A 339 -32.22 -20.06 10.63
CA ARG A 339 -32.01 -21.51 10.42
C ARG A 339 -30.58 -21.83 10.00
N ALA A 340 -29.67 -20.87 10.06
CA ALA A 340 -28.29 -21.00 9.61
C ALA A 340 -27.27 -20.70 10.74
N TYR A 341 -26.03 -21.14 10.54
CA TYR A 341 -24.87 -20.84 11.40
C TYR A 341 -25.13 -21.13 12.90
N ASN A 342 -25.00 -20.12 13.77
CA ASN A 342 -25.17 -20.23 15.23
C ASN A 342 -26.60 -20.64 15.63
N TYR A 343 -27.61 -20.38 14.79
CA TYR A 343 -28.99 -20.84 15.01
C TYR A 343 -29.34 -22.11 14.21
N GLY A 344 -28.45 -22.56 13.32
CA GLY A 344 -28.72 -23.61 12.32
C GLY A 344 -28.09 -24.98 12.58
N ASN A 345 -27.56 -25.26 13.78
CA ASN A 345 -26.80 -26.47 14.12
C ASN A 345 -25.51 -26.69 13.29
N TYR A 346 -24.86 -25.62 12.85
CA TYR A 346 -23.64 -25.74 12.04
C TYR A 346 -22.41 -26.09 12.87
N LEU A 347 -22.35 -25.63 14.12
CA LEU A 347 -21.17 -25.77 14.99
C LEU A 347 -20.76 -27.24 15.13
N ASN A 348 -19.49 -27.54 14.86
CA ASN A 348 -18.90 -28.88 14.89
C ASN A 348 -19.48 -29.89 13.86
N SER A 349 -20.31 -29.45 12.92
CA SER A 349 -20.86 -30.30 11.86
C SER A 349 -19.81 -30.65 10.79
N SER A 350 -20.06 -31.73 10.03
CA SER A 350 -19.24 -32.07 8.85
C SER A 350 -19.34 -31.02 7.74
N PHE A 351 -20.44 -30.27 7.69
CA PHE A 351 -20.69 -29.21 6.71
C PHE A 351 -19.89 -27.94 7.01
N GLU A 352 -19.82 -27.53 8.29
CA GLU A 352 -19.04 -26.36 8.73
C GLU A 352 -17.59 -26.42 8.26
N LYS A 353 -16.99 -27.62 8.13
CA LYS A 353 -15.63 -27.81 7.61
C LYS A 353 -15.41 -27.20 6.21
N ILE A 354 -16.46 -27.06 5.40
CA ILE A 354 -16.43 -26.49 4.04
C ILE A 354 -16.51 -24.96 4.07
N LEU A 355 -17.05 -24.37 5.14
CA LEU A 355 -17.30 -22.94 5.26
C LEU A 355 -16.06 -22.16 5.68
N PRO A 356 -15.93 -20.88 5.29
CA PRO A 356 -14.84 -20.00 5.71
C PRO A 356 -14.94 -19.55 7.18
N VAL A 357 -16.01 -19.93 7.88
CA VAL A 357 -16.30 -19.48 9.25
C VAL A 357 -16.62 -20.68 10.15
N LEU A 358 -16.46 -20.47 11.45
CA LEU A 358 -16.98 -21.29 12.53
C LEU A 358 -18.25 -20.64 13.07
N SER A 359 -19.29 -21.42 13.28
CA SER A 359 -20.59 -21.00 13.81
C SER A 359 -20.57 -20.87 15.33
N LYS A 360 -19.54 -20.19 15.84
CA LYS A 360 -19.41 -19.75 17.22
C LYS A 360 -19.24 -18.24 17.24
N PRO A 361 -19.76 -17.55 18.27
CA PRO A 361 -19.55 -16.11 18.44
C PRO A 361 -18.09 -15.74 18.29
N SER A 362 -17.83 -14.70 17.51
CA SER A 362 -16.46 -14.29 17.22
C SER A 362 -15.78 -13.75 18.48
N GLU A 363 -14.53 -14.16 18.71
CA GLU A 363 -13.65 -13.57 19.74
C GLU A 363 -13.38 -12.08 19.47
N TYR A 364 -13.55 -11.63 18.21
CA TYR A 364 -13.53 -10.21 17.86
C TYR A 364 -14.67 -9.47 18.55
N LYS A 365 -14.29 -8.55 19.43
CA LYS A 365 -15.18 -7.56 20.00
C LYS A 365 -14.56 -6.20 19.69
N GLY A 366 -14.89 -5.66 18.51
CA GLY A 366 -14.61 -4.26 18.22
C GLY A 366 -15.23 -3.36 19.29
N GLY A 367 -14.64 -2.19 19.50
CA GLY A 367 -15.09 -1.24 20.51
C GLY A 367 -13.98 -0.58 21.33
N ARG A 368 -12.71 -0.57 20.89
CA ARG A 368 -11.67 0.28 21.49
C ARG A 368 -11.33 1.43 20.55
N ASN A 369 -11.42 2.66 21.03
CA ASN A 369 -11.01 3.86 20.31
C ASN A 369 -9.79 4.46 21.02
N LEU A 370 -8.63 4.37 20.37
CA LEU A 370 -7.34 4.82 20.87
C LEU A 370 -6.95 6.15 20.21
N VAL A 371 -6.58 7.15 20.99
CA VAL A 371 -5.97 8.38 20.47
C VAL A 371 -4.52 8.47 20.96
N LEU A 372 -3.57 8.51 20.03
CA LEU A 372 -2.17 8.79 20.31
C LEU A 372 -1.90 10.29 20.18
N ILE A 373 -1.48 10.94 21.25
CA ILE A 373 -1.25 12.39 21.32
C ILE A 373 0.27 12.63 21.40
N LEU A 374 0.86 13.06 20.29
CA LEU A 374 2.30 13.14 20.08
C LEU A 374 2.81 14.57 20.19
N ASP A 375 3.77 14.80 21.07
CA ASP A 375 4.44 16.09 21.20
C ASP A 375 5.44 16.28 20.06
N VAL A 376 5.25 17.36 19.29
CA VAL A 376 6.15 17.79 18.21
C VAL A 376 6.57 19.25 18.42
N SER A 377 6.63 19.69 19.68
CA SER A 377 7.04 21.06 20.04
C SER A 377 8.58 21.24 20.02
N PRO A 378 9.12 22.47 20.04
CA PRO A 378 10.57 22.69 19.94
C PRO A 378 11.36 22.09 21.10
N SER A 379 10.72 21.88 22.26
CA SER A 379 11.36 21.23 23.41
C SER A 379 11.81 19.82 23.05
N THR A 380 11.03 19.10 22.25
CA THR A 380 11.34 17.73 21.81
C THR A 380 12.59 17.66 20.93
N ALA A 381 12.80 18.68 20.09
CA ALA A 381 14.02 18.85 19.30
C ALA A 381 15.21 19.25 20.19
N ALA A 382 15.02 20.24 21.06
CA ALA A 382 16.05 20.72 21.98
C ALA A 382 16.54 19.64 22.95
N HIS A 383 15.62 18.78 23.41
CA HIS A 383 15.89 17.69 24.34
C HIS A 383 16.31 16.40 23.61
N LYS A 384 16.24 16.36 22.27
CA LYS A 384 16.54 15.19 21.43
C LYS A 384 15.66 13.98 21.74
N THR A 385 14.40 14.20 22.09
CA THR A 385 13.42 13.16 22.44
C THR A 385 12.47 12.81 21.30
N GLN A 386 12.45 13.57 20.20
CA GLN A 386 11.53 13.37 19.06
C GLN A 386 11.52 11.93 18.54
N GLY A 387 12.71 11.34 18.28
CA GLY A 387 12.80 9.97 17.78
C GLY A 387 12.20 8.93 18.74
N ASP A 388 12.26 9.18 20.04
CA ASP A 388 11.66 8.30 21.05
C ASP A 388 10.15 8.48 21.17
N ILE A 389 9.63 9.69 20.96
CA ILE A 389 8.19 9.97 20.90
C ILE A 389 7.56 9.18 19.75
N LEU A 390 8.10 9.36 18.54
CA LEU A 390 7.62 8.67 17.34
C LEU A 390 7.81 7.15 17.45
N GLY A 391 8.94 6.71 17.99
CA GLY A 391 9.24 5.30 18.20
C GLY A 391 8.30 4.61 19.19
N ASN A 392 7.86 5.30 20.25
CA ASN A 392 6.86 4.79 21.19
C ASN A 392 5.46 4.73 20.56
N ALA A 393 5.08 5.74 19.77
CA ALA A 393 3.81 5.73 19.05
C ALA A 393 3.71 4.50 18.13
N ILE A 394 4.74 4.25 17.32
CA ILE A 394 4.80 3.09 16.40
C ILE A 394 4.79 1.77 17.19
N TYR A 395 5.51 1.69 18.30
CA TYR A 395 5.53 0.49 19.14
C TYR A 395 4.15 0.17 19.71
N ILE A 396 3.40 1.18 20.16
CA ILE A 396 2.03 0.99 20.66
C ILE A 396 1.09 0.52 19.55
N LEU A 397 1.18 1.10 18.35
CA LEU A 397 0.37 0.68 17.20
C LEU A 397 0.60 -0.78 16.79
N GLN A 398 1.73 -1.38 17.17
CA GLN A 398 2.07 -2.78 16.92
C GLN A 398 1.58 -3.75 18.01
N ASN A 399 0.93 -3.25 19.07
CA ASN A 399 0.44 -4.10 20.13
C ASN A 399 -0.66 -5.04 19.61
N GLU A 400 -0.49 -6.34 19.85
CA GLU A 400 -1.43 -7.39 19.42
C GLU A 400 -2.85 -7.17 19.95
N ASN A 401 -3.00 -6.63 21.15
CA ASN A 401 -4.31 -6.36 21.77
C ASN A 401 -5.01 -5.13 21.15
N LEU A 402 -4.31 -4.35 20.32
CA LEU A 402 -4.87 -3.20 19.60
C LEU A 402 -5.22 -3.52 18.15
N LYS A 403 -5.05 -4.76 17.68
CA LYS A 403 -5.40 -5.17 16.30
C LYS A 403 -6.85 -4.90 15.94
N ASP A 404 -7.76 -4.89 16.91
CA ASP A 404 -9.18 -4.64 16.66
C ASP A 404 -9.63 -3.24 17.13
N ALA A 405 -8.69 -2.35 17.47
CA ALA A 405 -8.98 -0.97 17.85
C ALA A 405 -9.08 -0.05 16.63
N ASN A 406 -9.85 1.02 16.76
CA ASN A 406 -9.70 2.20 15.94
C ASN A 406 -8.66 3.10 16.58
N ALA A 407 -7.69 3.60 15.82
CA ALA A 407 -6.69 4.52 16.30
C ALA A 407 -6.70 5.83 15.53
N GLU A 408 -6.47 6.92 16.24
CA GLU A 408 -6.23 8.25 15.69
C GLU A 408 -4.90 8.78 16.25
N VAL A 409 -4.20 9.57 15.45
CA VAL A 409 -2.91 10.17 15.81
C VAL A 409 -3.04 11.68 15.72
N ILE A 410 -2.87 12.35 16.86
CA ILE A 410 -2.87 13.80 16.98
C ILE A 410 -1.44 14.24 17.27
N ALA A 411 -0.95 15.24 16.55
CA ALA A 411 0.31 15.91 16.87
C ALA A 411 0.03 17.28 17.48
N PHE A 412 0.84 17.73 18.44
CA PHE A 412 0.69 19.05 19.05
C PHE A 412 2.01 19.82 19.19
N GLY A 413 1.91 21.13 18.97
CA GLY A 413 2.89 22.16 19.28
C GLY A 413 2.15 23.41 19.76
N SER A 414 2.24 24.54 19.04
CA SER A 414 1.40 25.73 19.30
C SER A 414 -0.09 25.47 19.06
N LYS A 415 -0.40 24.53 18.17
CA LYS A 415 -1.73 24.05 17.83
C LYS A 415 -1.68 22.53 17.73
N GLY A 416 -2.82 21.88 17.99
CA GLY A 416 -3.00 20.47 17.66
C GLY A 416 -3.48 20.33 16.22
N TYR A 417 -3.14 19.21 15.59
CA TYR A 417 -3.74 18.79 14.33
C TYR A 417 -3.79 17.27 14.24
N ASP A 418 -4.77 16.78 13.49
CA ASP A 418 -4.96 15.37 13.22
C ASP A 418 -4.02 14.93 12.07
N VAL A 419 -3.15 13.97 12.38
CA VAL A 419 -2.16 13.40 11.47
C VAL A 419 -2.81 12.30 10.62
N SER A 420 -3.70 11.54 11.22
CA SER A 420 -4.38 10.39 10.64
C SER A 420 -5.45 10.75 9.62
N GLY A 421 -6.16 11.86 9.80
CA GLY A 421 -7.37 12.20 9.04
C GLY A 421 -8.64 11.52 9.60
N GLY A 422 -8.68 11.32 10.91
CA GLY A 422 -9.69 10.63 11.68
C GLY A 422 -9.28 9.22 12.10
N PHE A 423 -10.13 8.57 12.90
CA PHE A 423 -9.96 7.19 13.32
C PHE A 423 -9.77 6.22 12.13
N VAL A 424 -8.70 5.44 12.20
CA VAL A 424 -8.43 4.32 11.28
C VAL A 424 -8.40 3.00 12.03
N PHE A 425 -8.99 1.96 11.44
CA PHE A 425 -9.00 0.63 12.04
C PHE A 425 -7.60 -0.01 11.98
N LEU A 426 -7.05 -0.41 13.13
CA LEU A 426 -5.69 -0.95 13.24
C LEU A 426 -5.53 -2.38 12.73
N GLY A 427 -6.62 -3.12 12.48
CA GLY A 427 -6.53 -4.50 12.01
C GLY A 427 -6.14 -4.64 10.54
N LEU A 428 -5.89 -3.52 9.85
CA LEU A 428 -5.35 -3.49 8.50
C LEU A 428 -3.86 -3.17 8.55
N ALA A 429 -3.02 -4.07 8.05
CA ALA A 429 -1.57 -3.84 7.94
C ALA A 429 -1.24 -2.59 7.12
N GLN A 430 -2.06 -2.25 6.11
CA GLN A 430 -1.93 -1.02 5.34
C GLN A 430 -2.20 0.23 6.19
N ASN A 431 -3.20 0.21 7.08
CA ASN A 431 -3.46 1.34 7.98
C ASN A 431 -2.31 1.50 8.98
N GLN A 432 -1.80 0.39 9.53
CA GLN A 432 -0.62 0.44 10.39
C GLN A 432 0.61 1.00 9.65
N ALA A 433 0.84 0.57 8.41
CA ALA A 433 1.92 1.09 7.57
C ALA A 433 1.73 2.58 7.26
N THR A 434 0.51 3.00 6.93
CA THR A 434 0.18 4.40 6.62
C THR A 434 0.34 5.30 7.84
N LEU A 435 -0.17 4.88 9.00
CA LEU A 435 0.03 5.60 10.26
C LEU A 435 1.51 5.67 10.61
N LYS A 436 2.25 4.57 10.48
CA LYS A 436 3.69 4.55 10.70
C LYS A 436 4.40 5.56 9.79
N ASP A 437 4.15 5.53 8.50
CA ASP A 437 4.76 6.46 7.54
C ASP A 437 4.41 7.93 7.84
N LYS A 438 3.17 8.20 8.24
CA LYS A 438 2.73 9.54 8.65
C LYS A 438 3.42 9.99 9.94
N ILE A 439 3.54 9.12 10.94
CA ILE A 439 4.23 9.38 12.20
C ILE A 439 5.73 9.65 11.96
N GLU A 440 6.40 8.85 11.13
CA GLU A 440 7.83 9.01 10.83
C GLU A 440 8.18 10.33 10.14
N ARG A 441 7.21 10.98 9.49
CA ARG A 441 7.37 12.29 8.82
C ARG A 441 7.11 13.49 9.73
N LEU A 442 6.72 13.28 10.99
CA LEU A 442 6.46 14.38 11.92
C LEU A 442 7.77 15.05 12.36
N ILE A 443 7.89 16.34 12.07
CA ILE A 443 9.04 17.18 12.41
C ILE A 443 8.59 18.28 13.36
N PRO A 444 9.39 18.62 14.40
CA PRO A 444 9.07 19.73 15.27
C PRO A 444 9.08 21.08 14.55
N ASP A 445 8.11 21.94 14.87
CA ASP A 445 8.07 23.32 14.39
C ASP A 445 8.86 24.22 15.34
N GLU A 446 10.00 24.77 14.88
CA GLU A 446 10.93 25.58 15.68
C GLU A 446 10.34 26.92 16.15
N GLU A 447 9.25 27.42 15.53
CA GLU A 447 8.57 28.66 15.93
C GLU A 447 7.38 28.40 16.88
N SER A 448 7.12 27.15 17.24
CA SER A 448 5.94 26.75 18.01
C SER A 448 6.16 26.75 19.53
N LYS A 449 5.08 26.67 20.32
CA LYS A 449 5.09 26.49 21.78
C LYS A 449 4.77 25.04 22.12
N THR A 450 4.97 24.63 23.37
CA THR A 450 4.50 23.33 23.86
C THR A 450 3.11 23.50 24.50
N SER A 451 2.04 23.25 23.73
CA SER A 451 0.65 23.37 24.18
C SER A 451 -0.07 22.02 24.19
N LEU A 452 0.06 21.26 25.29
CA LEU A 452 -0.60 19.95 25.43
C LEU A 452 -2.13 20.05 25.39
N ASP A 453 -2.71 21.14 25.89
CA ASP A 453 -4.15 21.40 25.86
C ASP A 453 -4.71 21.44 24.45
N ALA A 454 -3.92 21.88 23.46
CA ALA A 454 -4.32 21.90 22.07
C ALA A 454 -4.50 20.48 21.50
N GLY A 455 -3.61 19.55 21.85
CA GLY A 455 -3.75 18.13 21.49
C GLY A 455 -4.91 17.44 22.22
N LEU A 456 -5.08 17.72 23.52
CA LEU A 456 -6.16 17.16 24.33
C LEU A 456 -7.54 17.63 23.88
N ASN A 457 -7.69 18.90 23.45
CA ASN A 457 -8.98 19.42 23.01
C ASN A 457 -9.50 18.74 21.74
N ILE A 458 -8.62 18.49 20.76
CA ILE A 458 -8.98 17.75 19.54
C ILE A 458 -9.34 16.31 19.90
N SER A 459 -8.53 15.67 20.75
CA SER A 459 -8.79 14.30 21.20
C SER A 459 -10.14 14.17 21.91
N LYS A 460 -10.50 15.14 22.75
CA LYS A 460 -11.81 15.22 23.41
C LYS A 460 -12.96 15.33 22.41
N GLU A 461 -12.83 16.20 21.41
CA GLU A 461 -13.83 16.35 20.35
C GLU A 461 -14.05 15.04 19.59
N MET A 462 -12.97 14.36 19.19
CA MET A 462 -13.03 13.11 18.42
C MET A 462 -13.61 11.92 19.21
N LEU A 463 -13.33 11.87 20.52
CA LEU A 463 -13.85 10.83 21.41
C LEU A 463 -15.27 11.10 21.89
N THR A 464 -15.80 12.32 21.74
CA THR A 464 -17.15 12.66 22.16
C THR A 464 -18.19 11.90 21.32
N GLY A 465 -19.08 11.15 21.99
CA GLY A 465 -20.13 10.38 21.32
C GLY A 465 -19.67 9.04 20.73
N LYS A 466 -18.44 8.60 21.03
CA LYS A 466 -17.96 7.26 20.69
C LYS A 466 -18.36 6.25 21.76
N GLU A 467 -18.73 5.05 21.31
CA GLU A 467 -19.05 3.92 22.17
C GLU A 467 -17.84 2.98 22.31
N GLY A 468 -17.80 2.22 23.42
CA GLY A 468 -16.72 1.28 23.72
C GLY A 468 -15.67 1.83 24.69
N GLU A 469 -14.53 1.15 24.79
CA GLU A 469 -13.38 1.56 25.58
C GLU A 469 -12.65 2.73 24.90
N LEU A 470 -12.49 3.83 25.62
CA LEU A 470 -11.88 5.05 25.11
C LEU A 470 -10.51 5.22 25.78
N ASP A 471 -9.43 5.15 25.00
CA ASP A 471 -8.06 5.30 25.49
C ASP A 471 -7.41 6.50 24.83
N ALA A 472 -6.66 7.30 25.61
CA ALA A 472 -5.83 8.38 25.09
C ALA A 472 -4.42 8.30 25.70
N VAL A 473 -3.41 8.20 24.84
CA VAL A 473 -2.00 8.04 25.24
C VAL A 473 -1.21 9.27 24.83
N ILE A 474 -0.74 10.02 25.81
CA ILE A 474 0.12 11.20 25.62
C ILE A 474 1.57 10.73 25.58
N ILE A 475 2.33 11.13 24.55
CA ILE A 475 3.76 10.83 24.41
C ILE A 475 4.52 12.14 24.27
N SER A 476 5.26 12.50 25.30
CA SER A 476 5.91 13.82 25.41
C SER A 476 7.20 13.76 26.23
N ASP A 477 8.03 14.78 26.07
CA ASP A 477 9.16 15.04 26.97
C ASP A 477 8.72 15.69 28.29
N GLY A 478 7.43 15.97 28.50
CA GLY A 478 6.90 16.49 29.76
C GLY A 478 7.22 17.96 30.05
N ALA A 479 7.74 18.73 29.07
CA ALA A 479 8.02 20.16 29.21
C ALA A 479 6.75 21.04 29.06
N ILE A 480 5.69 20.70 29.81
CA ILE A 480 4.34 21.26 29.66
C ILE A 480 4.02 22.44 30.60
N ALA A 481 5.05 23.11 31.13
CA ALA A 481 4.90 24.14 32.16
C ALA A 481 3.95 25.28 31.72
N ASP A 482 4.09 25.73 30.47
CA ASP A 482 3.34 26.88 29.93
C ASP A 482 1.87 26.55 29.65
N SER A 483 1.53 25.26 29.47
CA SER A 483 0.18 24.79 29.17
C SER A 483 -0.44 23.95 30.29
N TYR A 484 0.17 23.90 31.47
CA TYR A 484 -0.18 22.96 32.54
C TYR A 484 -1.65 23.05 32.97
N GLU A 485 -2.10 24.24 33.39
CA GLU A 485 -3.46 24.45 33.90
C GLU A 485 -4.56 24.21 32.84
N PRO A 486 -4.47 24.76 31.61
CA PRO A 486 -5.42 24.42 30.54
C PRO A 486 -5.45 22.93 30.21
N SER A 487 -4.29 22.27 30.18
CA SER A 487 -4.20 20.83 29.88
C SER A 487 -4.89 20.00 30.96
N LEU A 488 -4.73 20.40 32.22
CA LEU A 488 -5.30 19.68 33.37
C LEU A 488 -6.82 19.79 33.36
N GLN A 489 -7.35 20.96 33.00
CA GLN A 489 -8.80 21.17 32.86
C GLN A 489 -9.38 20.28 31.75
N THR A 490 -8.77 20.25 30.56
CA THR A 490 -9.25 19.40 29.46
C THR A 490 -9.14 17.91 29.79
N ALA A 491 -8.06 17.47 30.44
CA ALA A 491 -7.91 16.08 30.85
C ALA A 491 -8.98 15.65 31.87
N LYS A 492 -9.35 16.51 32.83
CA LYS A 492 -10.48 16.26 33.75
C LYS A 492 -11.82 16.13 33.03
N GLU A 493 -12.02 16.84 31.92
CA GLU A 493 -13.22 16.69 31.09
C GLU A 493 -13.22 15.37 30.32
N MET A 494 -12.08 14.95 29.77
CA MET A 494 -11.93 13.64 29.13
C MET A 494 -12.18 12.48 30.11
N GLN A 495 -11.71 12.58 31.36
CA GLN A 495 -12.04 11.60 32.40
C GLN A 495 -13.55 11.49 32.66
N LYS A 496 -14.29 12.61 32.65
CA LYS A 496 -15.75 12.60 32.80
C LYS A 496 -16.47 11.94 31.63
N LEU A 497 -15.85 11.89 30.45
CA LEU A 497 -16.33 11.16 29.28
C LEU A 497 -16.00 9.65 29.33
N GLY A 498 -15.32 9.19 30.38
CA GLY A 498 -14.89 7.79 30.51
C GLY A 498 -13.61 7.45 29.75
N VAL A 499 -12.80 8.45 29.38
CA VAL A 499 -11.51 8.22 28.69
C VAL A 499 -10.44 7.80 29.68
N ASN A 500 -9.80 6.66 29.42
CA ASN A 500 -8.59 6.21 30.10
C ASN A 500 -7.38 7.00 29.57
N LEU A 501 -6.79 7.84 30.40
CA LEU A 501 -5.62 8.64 30.03
C LEU A 501 -4.33 7.95 30.50
N TYR A 502 -3.34 7.91 29.61
CA TYR A 502 -1.98 7.43 29.86
C TYR A 502 -0.98 8.51 29.45
N PHE A 503 0.15 8.58 30.17
CA PHE A 503 1.22 9.55 29.85
C PHE A 503 2.57 8.86 29.85
N ILE A 504 3.22 8.83 28.69
CA ILE A 504 4.60 8.39 28.50
C ILE A 504 5.49 9.62 28.53
N HIS A 505 6.24 9.78 29.63
CA HIS A 505 7.22 10.84 29.80
C HIS A 505 8.62 10.33 29.44
N ILE A 506 9.20 10.89 28.36
CA ILE A 506 10.58 10.61 27.94
C ILE A 506 11.54 11.58 28.64
N ARG A 507 12.41 11.02 29.49
CA ARG A 507 13.33 11.79 30.31
C ARG A 507 14.41 12.46 29.48
N SER A 508 14.66 13.74 29.76
CA SER A 508 15.87 14.44 29.35
C SER A 508 16.53 15.10 30.57
N VAL A 509 17.72 15.69 30.37
CA VAL A 509 18.40 16.47 31.42
C VAL A 509 17.95 17.93 31.46
N ALA A 510 16.89 18.28 30.72
CA ALA A 510 16.48 19.67 30.54
C ALA A 510 15.68 20.20 31.75
N PRO A 511 16.01 21.40 32.26
CA PRO A 511 15.30 21.99 33.40
C PRO A 511 13.81 22.29 33.15
N SER A 512 13.41 22.44 31.89
CA SER A 512 12.04 22.74 31.46
C SER A 512 11.04 21.61 31.77
N GLN A 513 11.51 20.39 32.05
CA GLN A 513 10.66 19.27 32.46
C GLN A 513 10.22 19.34 33.93
N THR A 514 10.86 20.20 34.74
CA THR A 514 10.68 20.23 36.19
C THR A 514 10.35 21.60 36.76
N ASP A 515 9.62 21.62 37.88
CA ASP A 515 9.44 22.82 38.69
C ASP A 515 10.74 23.24 39.43
N LYS A 516 10.67 24.33 40.18
CA LYS A 516 11.81 24.85 40.99
C LYS A 516 12.29 23.86 42.07
N SER A 517 11.47 22.87 42.43
CA SER A 517 11.74 21.85 43.43
C SER A 517 12.21 20.52 42.82
N ARG A 518 12.39 20.46 41.48
CA ARG A 518 12.74 19.26 40.69
C ARG A 518 11.64 18.20 40.61
N ASN A 519 10.37 18.58 40.80
CA ASN A 519 9.24 17.70 40.50
C ASN A 519 8.92 17.79 39.01
N TYR A 520 8.68 16.64 38.37
CA TYR A 520 8.34 16.61 36.94
C TYR A 520 6.91 17.06 36.68
N TYR A 521 6.70 17.96 35.72
CA TYR A 521 5.36 18.44 35.39
C TYR A 521 4.43 17.31 34.94
N ALA A 522 4.90 16.37 34.11
CA ALA A 522 4.10 15.23 33.68
C ALA A 522 3.69 14.29 34.84
N GLU A 523 4.55 14.12 35.85
CA GLU A 523 4.24 13.30 37.03
C GLU A 523 3.19 14.01 37.92
N MET A 524 3.37 15.30 38.17
CA MET A 524 2.40 16.12 38.89
C MET A 524 1.03 16.12 38.18
N PHE A 525 1.04 16.24 36.85
CA PHE A 525 -0.17 16.22 36.03
C PHE A 525 -0.99 14.94 36.22
N MET A 526 -0.34 13.77 36.09
CA MET A 526 -1.02 12.49 36.27
C MET A 526 -1.45 12.26 37.72
N LYS A 527 -0.67 12.74 38.69
CA LYS A 527 -1.02 12.69 40.11
C LYS A 527 -2.26 13.52 40.44
N GLU A 528 -2.38 14.73 39.89
CA GLU A 528 -3.56 15.58 40.08
C GLU A 528 -4.83 15.02 39.42
N LEU A 529 -4.68 14.17 38.40
CA LEU A 529 -5.77 13.41 37.79
C LEU A 529 -6.11 12.10 38.54
N GLY A 530 -5.33 11.72 39.56
CA GLY A 530 -5.47 10.45 40.26
C GLY A 530 -5.07 9.23 39.42
N LEU A 531 -4.25 9.43 38.38
CA LEU A 531 -3.84 8.42 37.40
C LEU A 531 -2.35 8.06 37.53
N GLU A 532 -1.87 7.98 38.77
CA GLU A 532 -0.45 7.69 39.08
C GLU A 532 0.02 6.36 38.46
N ASN A 533 -0.87 5.36 38.35
CA ASN A 533 -0.56 4.05 37.74
C ASN A 533 -0.48 4.08 36.20
N ASN A 534 -1.03 5.12 35.55
CA ASN A 534 -1.01 5.28 34.10
C ASN A 534 0.10 6.23 33.63
N TYR A 535 0.99 6.60 34.55
CA TYR A 535 2.17 7.42 34.29
C TYR A 535 3.39 6.53 34.06
N PHE A 536 3.96 6.60 32.85
CA PHE A 536 5.14 5.84 32.47
C PHE A 536 6.34 6.77 32.33
N HIS A 537 7.28 6.65 33.26
CA HIS A 537 8.55 7.37 33.21
C HIS A 537 9.61 6.50 32.54
N ILE A 538 10.10 6.91 31.36
CA ILE A 538 11.06 6.11 30.56
C ILE A 538 12.30 6.93 30.18
N ASN A 539 13.45 6.25 30.05
CA ASN A 539 14.66 6.87 29.50
C ASN A 539 14.59 6.93 27.96
N MET A 540 15.45 7.77 27.36
CA MET A 540 15.66 7.75 25.91
C MET A 540 16.02 6.35 25.42
N SER A 541 15.53 5.98 24.23
CA SER A 541 15.62 4.64 23.62
C SER A 541 14.80 3.52 24.29
N GLU A 542 14.11 3.76 25.42
CA GLU A 542 13.18 2.79 25.99
C GLU A 542 11.81 2.86 25.31
N ARG A 543 11.02 1.77 25.44
CA ARG A 543 9.64 1.69 24.97
C ARG A 543 8.71 1.41 26.13
N ALA A 544 7.65 2.20 26.26
CA ALA A 544 6.65 2.01 27.30
C ALA A 544 5.84 0.73 27.01
N ASN A 545 5.73 -0.13 28.00
CA ASN A 545 4.90 -1.33 27.92
C ASN A 545 3.53 -1.03 28.54
N ILE A 546 2.65 -0.39 27.77
CA ILE A 546 1.25 -0.21 28.18
C ILE A 546 0.54 -1.55 28.02
N VAL A 547 0.01 -2.07 29.12
CA VAL A 547 -0.82 -3.27 29.11
C VAL A 547 -2.25 -2.83 28.79
N PHE A 548 -2.67 -3.04 27.56
CA PHE A 548 -4.08 -2.99 27.21
C PHE A 548 -4.69 -4.31 27.64
N GLU A 549 -5.58 -4.27 28.64
CA GLU A 549 -6.28 -5.48 29.09
C GLU A 549 -6.99 -6.11 27.89
N PRO A 550 -6.86 -7.43 27.68
CA PRO A 550 -7.76 -8.14 26.78
C PRO A 550 -9.17 -7.87 27.27
N THR A 551 -10.11 -7.56 26.38
CA THR A 551 -11.51 -7.27 26.74
C THR A 551 -12.25 -8.57 27.13
N ASP A 552 -11.71 -9.29 28.12
CA ASP A 552 -12.13 -10.59 28.58
C ASP A 552 -13.10 -10.41 29.76
N LYS A 553 -14.30 -9.89 29.46
CA LYS A 553 -15.48 -10.18 30.29
C LYS A 553 -16.24 -11.32 29.66
N SER A 554 -15.60 -12.49 29.65
CA SER A 554 -16.19 -13.77 29.27
C SER A 554 -16.93 -14.44 30.45
N GLN A 555 -16.91 -13.87 31.66
CA GLN A 555 -17.55 -14.49 32.84
C GLN A 555 -18.64 -13.66 33.54
N GLU A 556 -18.81 -12.37 33.23
CA GLU A 556 -19.85 -11.55 33.90
C GLU A 556 -21.18 -11.46 33.13
N ARG A 557 -21.26 -11.90 31.86
CA ARG A 557 -22.50 -11.82 31.07
C ARG A 557 -23.27 -13.14 30.89
N GLU A 558 -22.69 -14.28 31.24
CA GLU A 558 -23.43 -15.57 31.20
C GLU A 558 -24.66 -15.57 32.13
N ASN A 559 -24.74 -14.66 33.11
CA ASN A 559 -25.89 -14.52 34.00
C ASN A 559 -26.89 -13.42 33.60
N GLU A 560 -26.60 -12.60 32.58
CA GLU A 560 -27.51 -11.53 32.12
C GLU A 560 -28.26 -11.89 30.83
N GLU A 561 -27.74 -12.84 30.03
CA GLU A 561 -28.41 -13.31 28.80
C GLU A 561 -29.72 -14.09 29.06
N GLU A 562 -30.01 -14.52 30.29
CA GLU A 562 -31.33 -15.08 30.64
C GLU A 562 -32.40 -14.01 30.93
N LYS A 563 -32.08 -12.70 30.89
CA LYS A 563 -33.05 -11.62 31.15
C LYS A 563 -33.30 -10.65 30.01
N GLU A 564 -32.54 -10.68 28.93
CA GLU A 564 -32.88 -9.95 27.69
C GLU A 564 -33.85 -10.76 26.82
N THR A 565 -34.93 -11.22 27.44
CA THR A 565 -36.18 -11.43 26.69
C THR A 565 -37.01 -10.19 26.94
N GLU A 566 -37.37 -9.49 25.87
CA GLU A 566 -38.17 -8.26 25.85
C GLU A 566 -37.42 -6.94 26.13
N GLU A 567 -36.67 -6.45 25.14
CA GLU A 567 -36.75 -5.02 24.79
C GLU A 567 -36.36 -4.79 23.32
N ASN A 568 -37.34 -4.31 22.54
CA ASN A 568 -37.19 -3.92 21.14
C ASN A 568 -36.26 -2.70 21.02
N ALA A 569 -34.96 -2.91 20.96
CA ALA A 569 -34.04 -1.95 20.37
C ALA A 569 -33.57 -2.51 19.02
N THR A 570 -34.18 -2.04 17.93
CA THR A 570 -33.66 -2.22 16.56
C THR A 570 -32.30 -1.54 16.47
N SER A 571 -31.23 -2.24 16.84
CA SER A 571 -29.86 -1.77 16.63
C SER A 571 -29.54 -1.93 15.15
N ASP A 572 -29.62 -0.84 14.40
CA ASP A 572 -29.16 -0.79 13.02
C ASP A 572 -27.62 -0.94 12.99
N TYR A 573 -27.12 -2.04 12.43
CA TYR A 573 -25.71 -2.27 12.19
C TYR A 573 -25.34 -1.79 10.78
N SER A 574 -24.56 -0.72 10.68
CA SER A 574 -24.03 -0.28 9.38
C SER A 574 -22.96 -1.23 8.86
N LEU A 575 -22.95 -1.42 7.54
CA LEU A 575 -21.99 -2.29 6.85
C LEU A 575 -20.77 -1.50 6.36
N TYR A 576 -19.59 -2.11 6.45
CA TYR A 576 -18.34 -1.57 5.95
C TYR A 576 -17.62 -2.59 5.06
N ALA A 577 -17.12 -2.14 3.90
CA ALA A 577 -16.29 -2.95 3.02
C ALA A 577 -14.87 -3.08 3.60
N TYR A 578 -14.62 -4.15 4.35
CA TYR A 578 -13.31 -4.45 4.96
C TYR A 578 -12.20 -4.64 3.91
N SER A 579 -12.55 -5.20 2.74
CA SER A 579 -11.62 -5.41 1.63
C SER A 579 -12.15 -4.70 0.38
N PRO A 580 -12.06 -3.36 0.25
CA PRO A 580 -12.76 -2.59 -0.79
C PRO A 580 -12.30 -2.88 -2.22
N ASN A 581 -11.09 -3.43 -2.38
CA ASN A 581 -10.52 -3.80 -3.67
C ASN A 581 -10.84 -5.23 -4.11
N SER A 582 -11.52 -6.02 -3.27
CA SER A 582 -11.94 -7.39 -3.63
C SER A 582 -12.94 -7.36 -4.79
N PHE A 583 -12.98 -8.44 -5.58
CA PHE A 583 -13.93 -8.57 -6.69
C PHE A 583 -15.38 -8.30 -6.27
N ILE A 584 -15.74 -8.70 -5.04
CA ILE A 584 -17.13 -8.61 -4.57
C ILE A 584 -17.52 -7.17 -4.19
N THR A 585 -16.61 -6.45 -3.55
CA THR A 585 -16.83 -5.13 -2.91
C THR A 585 -16.38 -3.97 -3.79
N LYS A 586 -15.52 -4.21 -4.79
CA LYS A 586 -15.12 -3.18 -5.76
C LYS A 586 -16.36 -2.62 -6.47
N ASN A 587 -16.49 -1.29 -6.49
CA ASN A 587 -17.65 -0.58 -7.05
C ASN A 587 -19.01 -0.92 -6.39
N VAL A 588 -19.01 -1.44 -5.16
CA VAL A 588 -20.23 -1.58 -4.35
C VAL A 588 -20.28 -0.47 -3.32
N ASN A 589 -21.32 0.36 -3.39
CA ASN A 589 -21.55 1.39 -2.39
C ASN A 589 -22.46 0.82 -1.28
N LEU A 590 -21.83 0.36 -0.20
CA LEU A 590 -22.49 -0.18 0.99
C LEU A 590 -22.94 0.98 1.89
N THR A 591 -24.15 1.47 1.64
CA THR A 591 -24.82 2.47 2.50
C THR A 591 -25.97 1.85 3.30
N SER A 592 -26.12 0.52 3.26
CA SER A 592 -27.21 -0.21 3.91
C SER A 592 -26.83 -0.61 5.34
N ASN A 593 -27.85 -0.63 6.19
CA ASN A 593 -27.78 -1.20 7.53
C ASN A 593 -28.50 -2.56 7.53
N ILE A 594 -28.06 -3.44 8.41
CA ILE A 594 -28.77 -4.68 8.79
C ILE A 594 -29.25 -4.56 10.23
N THR A 595 -30.33 -5.23 10.58
CA THR A 595 -30.87 -5.26 11.95
C THR A 595 -30.50 -6.55 12.69
N GLY A 596 -29.91 -7.52 11.99
CA GLY A 596 -29.49 -8.80 12.56
C GLY A 596 -28.47 -9.55 11.69
N TYR A 597 -27.73 -10.45 12.32
CA TYR A 597 -26.80 -11.37 11.67
C TYR A 597 -26.51 -12.55 12.59
N ASN A 598 -26.03 -13.64 12.01
CA ASN A 598 -25.45 -14.76 12.70
C ASN A 598 -24.02 -14.43 13.15
N ASP A 599 -23.74 -14.49 14.45
CA ASP A 599 -22.37 -14.29 14.95
C ASP A 599 -21.50 -15.52 14.61
N VAL A 600 -20.39 -15.26 13.91
CA VAL A 600 -19.47 -16.29 13.42
C VAL A 600 -18.02 -15.86 13.56
N THR A 601 -17.11 -16.83 13.68
CA THR A 601 -15.67 -16.60 13.72
C THR A 601 -15.02 -16.98 12.38
N PRO A 602 -14.35 -16.08 11.65
CA PRO A 602 -13.60 -16.43 10.45
C PRO A 602 -12.49 -17.44 10.74
N LYS A 603 -12.30 -18.41 9.85
CA LYS A 603 -11.19 -19.36 9.93
C LYS A 603 -9.88 -18.73 9.46
N ALA A 604 -8.77 -19.30 9.89
CA ALA A 604 -7.46 -18.94 9.36
C ALA A 604 -7.43 -19.12 7.83
N GLY A 605 -6.95 -18.09 7.11
CA GLY A 605 -6.90 -18.06 5.65
C GLY A 605 -8.22 -17.67 4.96
N ALA A 606 -9.28 -17.38 5.72
CA ALA A 606 -10.49 -16.78 5.16
C ALA A 606 -10.34 -15.26 4.99
N GLU A 607 -10.88 -14.73 3.90
CA GLU A 607 -10.90 -13.31 3.58
C GLU A 607 -12.24 -12.71 4.04
N ARG A 608 -12.17 -11.78 4.99
CA ARG A 608 -13.32 -10.94 5.37
C ARG A 608 -13.51 -9.89 4.28
N LEU A 609 -14.75 -9.67 3.86
CA LEU A 609 -15.07 -8.69 2.81
C LEU A 609 -15.96 -7.58 3.32
N VAL A 610 -16.96 -7.94 4.13
CA VAL A 610 -17.90 -6.99 4.74
C VAL A 610 -17.99 -7.28 6.24
N ILE A 611 -17.89 -6.23 7.04
CA ILE A 611 -18.03 -6.27 8.49
C ILE A 611 -19.08 -5.24 8.95
N THR A 612 -19.57 -5.38 10.17
CA THR A 612 -20.30 -4.32 10.86
C THR A 612 -19.33 -3.24 11.33
N THR A 613 -19.76 -1.98 11.29
CA THR A 613 -18.94 -0.84 11.76
C THR A 613 -18.84 -0.77 13.28
N SER A 614 -19.91 -1.15 14.00
CA SER A 614 -20.00 -0.96 15.46
C SER A 614 -19.11 -1.91 16.26
N ASN A 615 -19.01 -3.17 15.83
CA ASN A 615 -18.32 -4.21 16.59
C ASN A 615 -17.39 -5.10 15.73
N GLY A 616 -17.17 -4.75 14.45
CA GLY A 616 -16.21 -5.42 13.58
C GLY A 616 -16.58 -6.85 13.18
N LYS A 617 -17.84 -7.24 13.39
CA LYS A 617 -18.32 -8.61 13.20
C LYS A 617 -18.45 -8.92 11.71
N PRO A 618 -18.05 -10.13 11.27
CA PRO A 618 -18.09 -10.50 9.86
C PRO A 618 -19.52 -10.70 9.36
N VAL A 619 -19.85 -10.04 8.25
CA VAL A 619 -21.14 -10.20 7.53
C VAL A 619 -20.96 -10.98 6.23
N LEU A 620 -19.83 -10.77 5.54
CA LEU A 620 -19.46 -11.55 4.35
C LEU A 620 -18.01 -12.01 4.47
N THR A 621 -17.82 -13.33 4.50
CA THR A 621 -16.50 -13.96 4.55
C THR A 621 -16.38 -14.97 3.42
N THR A 622 -15.22 -15.03 2.78
CA THR A 622 -14.97 -15.93 1.66
C THR A 622 -13.65 -16.69 1.83
N TRP A 623 -13.53 -17.86 1.20
CA TRP A 623 -12.25 -18.54 1.05
C TRP A 623 -12.28 -19.49 -0.14
N ARG A 624 -11.14 -20.11 -0.43
CA ARG A 624 -11.07 -21.22 -1.38
C ARG A 624 -11.07 -22.55 -0.63
N PHE A 625 -11.84 -23.50 -1.17
CA PHE A 625 -11.87 -24.86 -0.67
C PHE A 625 -11.61 -25.82 -1.83
N GLY A 626 -10.41 -26.40 -1.88
CA GLY A 626 -9.92 -27.05 -3.11
C GLY A 626 -9.81 -26.05 -4.25
N LEU A 627 -10.35 -26.38 -5.42
CA LEU A 627 -10.39 -25.47 -6.58
C LEU A 627 -11.55 -24.48 -6.51
N GLY A 628 -12.60 -24.79 -5.73
CA GLY A 628 -13.82 -24.01 -5.64
C GLY A 628 -13.74 -22.78 -4.74
N ARG A 629 -14.82 -22.01 -4.77
CA ARG A 629 -14.98 -20.73 -4.07
C ARG A 629 -16.19 -20.80 -3.14
N VAL A 630 -15.99 -20.49 -1.86
CA VAL A 630 -17.05 -20.56 -0.86
C VAL A 630 -17.25 -19.20 -0.21
N ALA A 631 -18.50 -18.72 -0.19
CA ALA A 631 -18.90 -17.51 0.49
C ALA A 631 -19.91 -17.81 1.60
N ALA A 632 -19.66 -17.24 2.79
CA ALA A 632 -20.58 -17.21 3.91
C ALA A 632 -21.11 -15.79 4.07
N PHE A 633 -22.39 -15.59 3.73
CA PHE A 633 -23.14 -14.37 4.00
C PHE A 633 -23.98 -14.61 5.23
N THR A 634 -23.67 -13.94 6.33
CA THR A 634 -24.16 -14.30 7.68
C THR A 634 -25.36 -13.48 8.12
N THR A 635 -26.03 -12.80 7.19
CA THR A 635 -27.33 -12.16 7.43
C THR A 635 -28.39 -12.79 6.52
N ASP A 636 -29.66 -12.45 6.76
CA ASP A 636 -30.80 -13.11 6.11
C ASP A 636 -30.92 -12.76 4.62
N ASN A 637 -31.90 -13.38 3.97
CA ASN A 637 -32.13 -13.23 2.53
C ASN A 637 -33.03 -12.03 2.15
N GLY A 638 -33.31 -11.16 3.13
CA GLY A 638 -34.23 -10.03 3.05
C GLY A 638 -35.69 -10.36 3.38
N GLU A 639 -36.04 -11.64 3.46
CA GLU A 639 -37.26 -12.18 4.06
C GLU A 639 -36.84 -12.96 5.33
N GLY A 640 -37.64 -12.86 6.38
CA GLY A 640 -37.35 -13.54 7.65
C GLY A 640 -38.64 -14.07 8.23
N ASP A 641 -38.60 -15.28 8.79
CA ASP A 641 -39.76 -15.97 9.36
C ASP A 641 -40.10 -15.41 10.76
N GLY A 642 -40.36 -14.09 10.82
CA GLY A 642 -40.68 -13.37 12.06
C GLY A 642 -39.89 -12.07 12.26
N SER A 643 -38.65 -11.97 11.77
CA SER A 643 -37.83 -10.74 11.81
C SER A 643 -36.94 -10.61 10.58
N ARG A 644 -37.00 -9.47 9.89
CA ARG A 644 -36.19 -9.19 8.68
C ARG A 644 -34.91 -8.48 9.07
N TRP A 645 -33.76 -9.04 8.69
CA TRP A 645 -32.43 -8.57 9.05
C TRP A 645 -31.78 -7.70 7.97
N ALA A 646 -31.87 -8.06 6.69
CA ALA A 646 -31.06 -7.47 5.63
C ALA A 646 -31.85 -6.86 4.47
N THR A 647 -33.14 -6.53 4.64
CA THR A 647 -34.00 -6.00 3.56
C THR A 647 -33.34 -4.85 2.77
N ASN A 648 -32.58 -3.97 3.42
CA ASN A 648 -31.90 -2.84 2.76
C ASN A 648 -30.70 -3.25 1.90
N VAL A 649 -30.08 -4.41 2.17
CA VAL A 649 -28.94 -4.92 1.39
C VAL A 649 -29.38 -5.37 -0.01
N TYR A 650 -30.62 -5.83 -0.14
CA TYR A 650 -31.20 -6.31 -1.40
C TYR A 650 -31.74 -5.20 -2.31
N ASN A 651 -31.67 -3.94 -1.88
CA ASN A 651 -32.21 -2.79 -2.59
C ASN A 651 -31.12 -1.77 -2.98
N GLY A 652 -31.43 -0.90 -3.95
CA GLY A 652 -30.57 0.23 -4.33
C GLY A 652 -29.16 -0.17 -4.78
N SER A 653 -28.16 0.60 -4.34
CA SER A 653 -26.74 0.35 -4.68
C SER A 653 -26.16 -0.87 -3.96
N SER A 654 -26.70 -1.24 -2.80
CA SER A 654 -26.22 -2.38 -2.00
C SER A 654 -26.56 -3.73 -2.65
N ALA A 655 -27.63 -3.79 -3.46
CA ALA A 655 -28.04 -5.01 -4.18
C ALA A 655 -26.94 -5.58 -5.09
N ARG A 656 -26.02 -4.72 -5.56
CA ARG A 656 -24.85 -5.15 -6.35
C ARG A 656 -23.97 -6.13 -5.57
N LEU A 657 -23.89 -6.03 -4.24
CA LEU A 657 -23.15 -6.96 -3.38
C LEU A 657 -23.57 -8.41 -3.63
N ILE A 658 -24.88 -8.66 -3.75
CA ILE A 658 -25.44 -9.99 -3.99
C ILE A 658 -24.96 -10.53 -5.33
N SER A 659 -25.13 -9.75 -6.41
CA SER A 659 -24.68 -10.16 -7.74
C SER A 659 -23.16 -10.39 -7.80
N SER A 660 -22.37 -9.53 -7.17
CA SER A 660 -20.92 -9.65 -7.13
C SER A 660 -20.47 -10.89 -6.34
N MET A 661 -21.13 -11.20 -5.21
CA MET A 661 -20.87 -12.41 -4.41
C MET A 661 -21.15 -13.67 -5.21
N ILE A 662 -22.30 -13.75 -5.89
CA ILE A 662 -22.66 -14.93 -6.70
C ILE A 662 -21.72 -15.07 -7.91
N ASN A 663 -21.43 -13.99 -8.62
CA ASN A 663 -20.48 -14.00 -9.74
C ASN A 663 -19.08 -14.41 -9.30
N TRP A 664 -18.65 -13.99 -8.11
CA TRP A 664 -17.38 -14.45 -7.55
C TRP A 664 -17.39 -15.95 -7.31
N ALA A 665 -18.47 -16.51 -6.77
CA ALA A 665 -18.61 -17.95 -6.55
C ALA A 665 -18.65 -18.75 -7.87
N ILE A 666 -19.31 -18.24 -8.91
CA ILE A 666 -19.36 -18.83 -10.26
C ILE A 666 -17.97 -18.86 -10.92
N ALA A 667 -17.15 -17.83 -10.68
CA ALA A 667 -15.84 -17.61 -11.30
C ALA A 667 -15.88 -17.41 -12.83
N ASN A 668 -16.12 -18.48 -13.60
CA ASN A 668 -16.25 -18.43 -15.05
C ASN A 668 -17.72 -18.68 -15.45
N PRO A 669 -18.46 -17.64 -15.87
CA PRO A 669 -19.87 -17.77 -16.25
C PRO A 669 -20.08 -18.45 -17.60
N ARG A 670 -19.03 -18.62 -18.43
CA ARG A 670 -19.14 -19.27 -19.74
C ARG A 670 -19.43 -20.77 -19.59
N ALA A 671 -20.21 -21.30 -20.51
CA ALA A 671 -20.41 -22.73 -20.63
C ALA A 671 -19.07 -23.43 -20.97
N GLU A 672 -18.86 -24.60 -20.38
CA GLU A 672 -17.69 -25.45 -20.64
C GLU A 672 -18.06 -26.53 -21.66
N GLU A 673 -18.60 -26.08 -22.80
CA GLU A 673 -19.13 -26.91 -23.88
C GLU A 673 -18.67 -26.32 -25.22
N GLY A 674 -18.43 -27.15 -26.23
CA GLY A 674 -18.02 -26.68 -27.55
C GLY A 674 -16.64 -26.02 -27.57
N THR A 675 -16.56 -24.90 -28.26
CA THR A 675 -15.31 -24.14 -28.49
C THR A 675 -15.43 -22.76 -27.87
N VAL A 676 -14.54 -22.43 -26.93
CA VAL A 676 -14.53 -21.13 -26.24
C VAL A 676 -13.30 -20.33 -26.65
N VAL A 677 -13.52 -19.17 -27.27
CA VAL A 677 -12.48 -18.21 -27.63
C VAL A 677 -12.47 -17.10 -26.59
N ASP A 678 -11.30 -16.74 -26.07
CA ASP A 678 -11.12 -15.58 -25.22
C ASP A 678 -9.96 -14.72 -25.72
N SER A 679 -10.15 -13.41 -25.66
CA SER A 679 -9.17 -12.43 -26.14
C SER A 679 -9.57 -11.04 -25.63
N PRO A 680 -8.64 -10.26 -25.08
CA PRO A 680 -8.88 -8.86 -24.73
C PRO A 680 -8.96 -7.98 -25.99
N ASP A 681 -9.64 -6.85 -25.88
CA ASP A 681 -9.51 -5.77 -26.85
C ASP A 681 -8.09 -5.20 -26.81
N THR A 682 -7.62 -4.66 -27.94
CA THR A 682 -6.24 -4.22 -28.09
C THR A 682 -6.14 -2.84 -28.74
N TRP A 683 -4.94 -2.31 -28.77
CA TRP A 683 -4.59 -1.03 -29.40
C TRP A 683 -3.78 -1.31 -30.66
N LEU A 684 -3.84 -0.39 -31.64
CA LEU A 684 -3.08 -0.53 -32.88
C LEU A 684 -1.58 -0.67 -32.57
N GLY A 685 -0.93 -1.68 -33.18
CA GLY A 685 0.49 -1.98 -32.94
C GLY A 685 0.80 -2.70 -31.62
N THR A 686 -0.23 -3.16 -30.89
CA THR A 686 -0.09 -4.02 -29.71
C THR A 686 -0.73 -5.39 -29.95
N PRO A 687 0.00 -6.50 -29.71
CA PRO A 687 -0.54 -7.83 -29.93
C PRO A 687 -1.63 -8.16 -28.91
N SER A 688 -2.69 -8.82 -29.35
CA SER A 688 -3.69 -9.44 -28.47
C SER A 688 -3.41 -10.94 -28.35
N ASN A 689 -3.36 -11.42 -27.11
CA ASN A 689 -3.21 -12.85 -26.82
C ASN A 689 -4.59 -13.51 -26.89
N LEU A 690 -4.74 -14.49 -27.76
CA LEU A 690 -5.97 -15.28 -27.91
C LEU A 690 -5.78 -16.63 -27.24
N THR A 691 -6.79 -17.05 -26.50
CA THR A 691 -6.89 -18.40 -25.94
C THR A 691 -8.11 -19.10 -26.53
N LEU A 692 -7.89 -20.31 -27.02
CA LEU A 692 -8.91 -21.24 -27.50
C LEU A 692 -8.99 -22.42 -26.55
N THR A 693 -10.15 -22.69 -25.98
CA THR A 693 -10.39 -23.92 -25.20
C THR A 693 -11.42 -24.80 -25.91
N MET A 694 -11.05 -26.04 -26.17
CA MET A 694 -11.91 -27.05 -26.83
C MET A 694 -12.46 -28.02 -25.78
N TYR A 695 -13.76 -27.98 -25.53
CA TYR A 695 -14.46 -28.96 -24.68
C TYR A 695 -14.97 -30.16 -25.48
N ASP A 696 -15.23 -29.96 -26.77
CA ASP A 696 -15.65 -31.01 -27.71
C ASP A 696 -14.46 -31.54 -28.52
N GLU A 697 -14.59 -32.78 -29.03
CA GLU A 697 -13.60 -33.36 -29.94
C GLU A 697 -13.61 -32.64 -31.30
N GLY A 698 -12.44 -32.22 -31.77
CA GLY A 698 -12.32 -31.54 -33.06
C GLY A 698 -10.90 -31.05 -33.35
N ILE A 699 -10.67 -30.59 -34.58
CA ILE A 699 -9.42 -29.94 -34.96
C ILE A 699 -9.53 -28.46 -34.59
N PRO A 700 -8.61 -27.91 -33.77
CA PRO A 700 -8.63 -26.50 -33.40
C PRO A 700 -8.33 -25.65 -34.64
N GLN A 701 -9.28 -24.80 -35.02
CA GLN A 701 -9.11 -23.84 -36.11
C GLN A 701 -9.70 -22.50 -35.71
N LEU A 702 -8.92 -21.44 -35.82
CA LEU A 702 -9.38 -20.06 -35.73
C LEU A 702 -9.02 -19.30 -36.99
N LYS A 703 -9.87 -18.37 -37.36
CA LYS A 703 -9.67 -17.43 -38.45
C LYS A 703 -9.85 -16.01 -37.93
N LEU A 704 -8.91 -15.12 -38.25
CA LEU A 704 -9.02 -13.68 -38.10
C LEU A 704 -9.42 -13.08 -39.45
N ASP A 705 -10.60 -12.48 -39.52
CA ASP A 705 -11.17 -11.91 -40.75
C ASP A 705 -11.12 -12.87 -41.95
N GLY A 706 -11.34 -14.16 -41.68
CA GLY A 706 -11.30 -15.23 -42.68
C GLY A 706 -9.92 -15.88 -42.91
N ASN A 707 -8.84 -15.29 -42.42
CA ASN A 707 -7.48 -15.83 -42.55
C ASN A 707 -7.14 -16.78 -41.39
N ALA A 708 -6.62 -17.96 -41.69
CA ALA A 708 -6.28 -18.95 -40.66
C ALA A 708 -5.19 -18.46 -39.71
N LEU A 709 -5.34 -18.77 -38.42
CA LEU A 709 -4.36 -18.50 -37.37
C LEU A 709 -3.60 -19.77 -36.99
N ASP A 710 -2.28 -19.64 -36.81
CA ASP A 710 -1.46 -20.70 -36.25
C ASP A 710 -1.66 -20.76 -34.74
N LEU A 711 -1.96 -21.96 -34.23
CA LEU A 711 -2.29 -22.21 -32.83
C LEU A 711 -1.22 -23.06 -32.17
N ALA A 712 -0.72 -22.62 -31.01
CA ALA A 712 0.20 -23.38 -30.18
C ALA A 712 -0.56 -24.08 -29.05
N LEU A 713 -0.37 -25.39 -28.87
CA LEU A 713 -0.96 -26.13 -27.76
C LEU A 713 -0.21 -25.81 -26.45
N THR A 714 -0.89 -25.19 -25.49
CA THR A 714 -0.30 -24.79 -24.19
C THR A 714 -0.85 -25.57 -23.00
N GLY A 715 -2.04 -26.16 -23.14
CA GLY A 715 -2.69 -26.93 -22.07
C GLY A 715 -3.49 -28.11 -22.59
N LYS A 716 -4.19 -28.81 -21.68
CA LYS A 716 -5.12 -29.88 -22.07
C LYS A 716 -6.31 -29.26 -22.80
N ASN A 717 -6.35 -29.42 -24.13
CA ASN A 717 -7.34 -28.83 -25.03
C ASN A 717 -7.33 -27.28 -25.05
N THR A 718 -6.24 -26.66 -24.62
CA THR A 718 -6.07 -25.21 -24.63
C THR A 718 -4.97 -24.83 -25.61
N TYR A 719 -5.29 -23.91 -26.51
CA TYR A 719 -4.39 -23.41 -27.54
C TYR A 719 -4.29 -21.89 -27.45
N GLU A 720 -3.12 -21.36 -27.76
CA GLU A 720 -2.85 -19.92 -27.73
C GLU A 720 -2.25 -19.45 -29.04
N THR A 721 -2.51 -18.19 -29.36
CA THR A 721 -1.88 -17.48 -30.48
C THR A 721 -1.89 -15.98 -30.21
N ASN A 722 -1.04 -15.24 -30.91
CA ASN A 722 -0.99 -13.80 -30.82
C ASN A 722 -1.40 -13.20 -32.16
N VAL A 723 -2.35 -12.28 -32.13
CA VAL A 723 -2.72 -11.50 -33.32
C VAL A 723 -2.23 -10.08 -33.15
N ASN A 724 -1.72 -9.48 -34.23
CA ASN A 724 -1.35 -8.07 -34.27
C ASN A 724 -2.09 -7.42 -35.44
N PRO A 725 -3.33 -6.95 -35.23
CA PRO A 725 -4.13 -6.39 -36.31
C PRO A 725 -3.55 -5.07 -36.80
N ASP A 726 -3.60 -4.86 -38.12
CA ASP A 726 -3.01 -3.68 -38.77
C ASP A 726 -4.00 -2.53 -38.98
N ASN A 727 -5.28 -2.71 -38.64
CA ASN A 727 -6.35 -1.73 -38.87
C ASN A 727 -7.17 -1.50 -37.59
N ILE A 728 -7.70 -0.29 -37.43
CA ILE A 728 -8.63 0.08 -36.36
C ILE A 728 -10.02 -0.42 -36.71
N GLY A 729 -10.74 -0.97 -35.74
CA GLY A 729 -12.13 -1.40 -35.90
C GLY A 729 -12.47 -2.67 -35.12
N ILE A 730 -13.58 -3.30 -35.52
CA ILE A 730 -13.98 -4.61 -35.00
C ILE A 730 -13.56 -5.68 -36.00
N HIS A 731 -12.82 -6.66 -35.52
CA HIS A 731 -12.35 -7.83 -36.27
C HIS A 731 -13.09 -9.08 -35.82
N ASP A 732 -13.31 -10.01 -36.74
CA ASP A 732 -13.96 -11.28 -36.44
C ASP A 732 -12.93 -12.40 -36.23
N ILE A 733 -13.00 -13.03 -35.06
CA ILE A 733 -12.26 -14.24 -34.74
C ILE A 733 -13.26 -15.40 -34.72
N SER A 734 -13.66 -15.88 -35.89
CA SER A 734 -14.57 -17.03 -36.03
C SER A 734 -15.86 -16.89 -35.22
N GLY A 735 -16.49 -15.71 -35.25
CA GLY A 735 -17.68 -15.35 -34.49
C GLY A 735 -17.40 -14.68 -33.14
N TYR A 736 -16.14 -14.55 -32.71
CA TYR A 736 -15.75 -13.80 -31.51
C TYR A 736 -15.18 -12.43 -31.89
N PRO A 737 -15.69 -11.31 -31.34
CA PRO A 737 -15.26 -10.00 -31.78
C PRO A 737 -13.99 -9.53 -31.04
N LEU A 738 -13.12 -8.84 -31.78
CA LEU A 738 -11.91 -8.18 -31.28
C LEU A 738 -11.96 -6.71 -31.67
N ALA A 739 -11.99 -5.79 -30.69
CA ALA A 739 -11.81 -4.38 -30.98
C ALA A 739 -10.33 -4.02 -31.01
N VAL A 740 -9.94 -3.28 -32.04
CA VAL A 740 -8.62 -2.68 -32.22
C VAL A 740 -8.82 -1.18 -32.26
N ASN A 741 -8.32 -0.48 -31.25
CA ASN A 741 -8.43 0.97 -31.13
C ASN A 741 -7.18 1.68 -31.67
N TYR A 742 -7.18 3.02 -31.62
CA TYR A 742 -6.01 3.85 -31.93
C TYR A 742 -4.76 3.43 -31.11
N GLN A 743 -3.57 3.95 -31.43
CA GLN A 743 -2.36 3.61 -30.68
C GLN A 743 -2.48 4.06 -29.22
N LEU A 744 -2.01 3.24 -28.29
CA LEU A 744 -2.09 3.52 -26.84
C LEU A 744 -1.45 4.88 -26.47
N GLU A 745 -0.46 5.32 -27.25
CA GLU A 745 0.17 6.64 -27.17
C GLU A 745 -0.81 7.81 -27.16
N TYR A 746 -1.96 7.71 -27.86
CA TYR A 746 -2.94 8.79 -27.96
C TYR A 746 -4.06 8.69 -26.90
N ARG A 747 -3.99 7.72 -25.98
CA ARG A 747 -5.02 7.51 -24.95
C ARG A 747 -4.88 8.52 -23.83
N ASP A 748 -3.71 8.61 -23.23
CA ASP A 748 -3.45 9.50 -22.10
C ASP A 748 -2.84 10.77 -22.67
N VAL A 749 -3.60 11.87 -22.62
CA VAL A 749 -3.24 13.17 -23.20
C VAL A 749 -2.95 14.16 -22.07
N GLY A 750 -1.92 14.98 -22.22
CA GLY A 750 -1.51 15.95 -21.20
C GLY A 750 -0.54 15.40 -20.16
N LEU A 751 -0.25 16.20 -19.14
CA LEU A 751 0.70 15.84 -18.10
C LEU A 751 0.11 14.80 -17.13
N ASN A 752 0.92 13.81 -16.76
CA ASN A 752 0.59 12.81 -15.76
C ASN A 752 1.01 13.28 -14.35
N GLU A 753 0.08 13.86 -13.60
CA GLU A 753 0.36 14.38 -12.25
C GLU A 753 0.72 13.27 -11.22
N ASP A 754 0.38 12.00 -11.50
CA ASP A 754 0.65 10.89 -10.57
C ASP A 754 2.16 10.59 -10.40
N ILE A 755 3.02 11.07 -11.31
CA ILE A 755 4.47 10.83 -11.24
C ILE A 755 5.20 11.82 -10.34
N GLU A 756 4.61 12.99 -10.06
CA GLU A 756 5.26 14.05 -9.28
C GLU A 756 5.72 13.59 -7.90
N PRO A 757 4.87 12.93 -7.06
CA PRO A 757 5.29 12.49 -5.73
C PRO A 757 6.39 11.41 -5.79
N LEU A 758 6.41 10.62 -6.85
CA LEU A 758 7.38 9.55 -7.07
C LEU A 758 8.75 10.12 -7.43
N VAL A 759 8.77 11.14 -8.29
CA VAL A 759 9.99 11.90 -8.64
C VAL A 759 10.57 12.58 -7.39
N LEU A 760 9.74 13.28 -6.61
CA LEU A 760 10.17 13.92 -5.36
C LEU A 760 10.73 12.90 -4.35
N ALA A 761 10.18 11.68 -4.31
CA ALA A 761 10.66 10.61 -3.44
C ALA A 761 12.07 10.09 -3.79
N THR A 762 12.59 10.37 -5.00
CA THR A 762 13.98 10.09 -5.39
C THR A 762 14.98 11.15 -4.88
N GLY A 763 14.49 12.21 -4.24
CA GLY A 763 15.28 13.38 -3.83
C GLY A 763 15.48 14.40 -4.95
N GLY A 764 14.92 14.19 -6.14
CA GLY A 764 14.91 15.17 -7.21
C GLY A 764 13.81 16.23 -7.05
N LYS A 765 13.60 17.01 -8.12
CA LYS A 765 12.66 18.14 -8.17
C LYS A 765 11.96 18.22 -9.53
N ILE A 766 10.87 18.97 -9.56
CA ILE A 766 10.08 19.27 -10.74
C ILE A 766 10.36 20.70 -11.16
N TYR A 767 10.49 20.93 -12.47
CA TYR A 767 10.78 22.23 -13.04
C TYR A 767 9.93 22.47 -14.28
N ASN A 768 9.57 23.73 -14.52
CA ASN A 768 9.31 24.16 -15.90
C ASN A 768 10.63 24.43 -16.64
N GLU A 769 10.56 24.62 -17.97
CA GLU A 769 11.74 24.85 -18.81
C GLU A 769 12.65 25.99 -18.32
N LYS A 770 12.07 27.11 -17.86
CA LYS A 770 12.83 28.29 -17.44
C LYS A 770 13.56 28.03 -16.12
N GLU A 771 12.89 27.37 -15.18
CA GLU A 771 13.45 26.99 -13.89
C GLU A 771 14.55 25.94 -14.06
N ALA A 772 14.35 24.96 -14.95
CA ALA A 772 15.34 23.93 -15.22
C ALA A 772 16.67 24.55 -15.70
N ARG A 773 16.62 25.51 -16.63
CA ARG A 773 17.82 26.23 -17.11
C ARG A 773 18.53 27.02 -15.99
N ALA A 774 17.80 27.51 -14.99
CA ALA A 774 18.34 28.36 -13.94
C ALA A 774 18.84 27.59 -12.70
N LEU A 775 18.16 26.51 -12.32
CA LEU A 775 18.29 25.89 -11.01
C LEU A 775 18.73 24.41 -11.05
N LEU A 776 18.46 23.69 -12.15
CA LEU A 776 18.68 22.24 -12.19
C LEU A 776 20.12 21.85 -11.86
N LEU A 777 21.11 22.49 -12.50
CA LEU A 777 22.51 22.17 -12.26
C LEU A 777 22.93 22.46 -10.80
N LYS A 778 22.38 23.52 -10.19
CA LYS A 778 22.66 23.86 -8.80
C LYS A 778 22.12 22.78 -7.86
N ASP A 779 20.89 22.33 -8.10
CA ASP A 779 20.25 21.30 -7.29
C ASP A 779 20.90 19.92 -7.53
N ALA A 780 21.33 19.62 -8.75
CA ALA A 780 22.11 18.42 -9.08
C ALA A 780 23.43 18.36 -8.31
N ARG A 781 24.14 19.49 -8.20
CA ARG A 781 25.35 19.61 -7.37
C ARG A 781 25.06 19.37 -5.89
N GLN A 782 23.95 19.90 -5.37
CA GLN A 782 23.55 19.68 -3.97
C GLN A 782 23.22 18.21 -3.68
N ASN A 783 22.63 17.49 -4.65
CA ASN A 783 22.32 16.07 -4.50
C ASN A 783 23.53 15.15 -4.80
N SER A 784 24.67 15.70 -5.22
CA SER A 784 25.91 14.95 -5.50
C SER A 784 26.86 14.88 -4.31
N VAL A 785 26.38 15.26 -3.13
CA VAL A 785 27.14 15.22 -1.88
C VAL A 785 27.25 13.76 -1.43
N LYS A 786 28.38 13.11 -1.71
CA LYS A 786 28.63 11.71 -1.34
C LYS A 786 29.44 11.65 -0.04
N GLN A 787 29.01 10.83 0.91
CA GLN A 787 29.85 10.44 2.04
C GLN A 787 30.75 9.29 1.61
N SER A 788 32.06 9.52 1.60
CA SER A 788 33.09 8.54 1.28
C SER A 788 33.89 8.25 2.55
N ASP A 789 33.90 7.00 3.00
CA ASP A 789 34.75 6.56 4.10
C ASP A 789 36.19 6.38 3.59
N GLU A 790 37.03 7.39 3.84
CA GLU A 790 38.43 7.33 3.47
C GLU A 790 39.26 6.71 4.60
N ARG A 791 40.25 5.89 4.24
CA ARG A 791 41.17 5.29 5.22
C ARG A 791 42.24 6.30 5.61
N VAL A 792 42.19 6.79 6.83
CA VAL A 792 43.21 7.69 7.39
C VAL A 792 44.30 6.86 8.07
N SER A 793 45.52 6.94 7.54
CA SER A 793 46.68 6.21 8.08
C SER A 793 47.13 6.79 9.41
N LEU A 794 47.29 5.93 10.42
CA LEU A 794 47.85 6.24 11.74
C LEU A 794 49.37 6.00 11.81
N LYS A 795 49.98 5.50 10.73
CA LYS A 795 51.41 5.13 10.65
C LYS A 795 52.34 6.24 11.13
N VAL A 796 52.07 7.49 10.74
CA VAL A 796 52.90 8.65 11.12
C VAL A 796 52.88 8.87 12.63
N TYR A 797 51.71 8.79 13.27
CA TYR A 797 51.58 8.96 14.73
C TYR A 797 52.30 7.86 15.51
N VAL A 798 52.23 6.62 15.03
CA VAL A 798 52.95 5.49 15.64
C VAL A 798 54.48 5.67 15.50
N LEU A 799 54.97 6.10 14.33
CA LEU A 799 56.38 6.41 14.12
C LEU A 799 56.88 7.55 15.02
N LEU A 800 56.08 8.61 15.14
CA LEU A 800 56.41 9.77 15.98
C LEU A 800 56.50 9.36 17.46
N THR A 801 55.58 8.50 17.92
CA THR A 801 55.61 7.94 19.28
C THR A 801 56.87 7.09 19.51
N ALA A 802 57.23 6.23 18.56
CA ALA A 802 58.45 5.42 18.64
C ALA A 802 59.72 6.30 18.72
N LEU A 803 59.77 7.37 17.93
CA LEU A 803 60.88 8.32 17.90
C LEU A 803 61.01 9.08 19.24
N VAL A 804 59.91 9.58 19.79
CA VAL A 804 59.91 10.29 21.08
C VAL A 804 60.38 9.37 22.21
N LEU A 805 59.91 8.12 22.25
CA LEU A 805 60.33 7.15 23.26
C LEU A 805 61.82 6.81 23.13
N TYR A 806 62.34 6.67 21.90
CA TYR A 806 63.75 6.42 21.65
C TYR A 806 64.64 7.59 22.08
N LEU A 807 64.28 8.82 21.70
CA LEU A 807 65.02 10.03 22.10
C LEU A 807 64.94 10.26 23.61
N GLY A 808 63.79 10.00 24.22
CA GLY A 808 63.58 10.08 25.67
C GLY A 808 64.49 9.12 26.45
N GLU A 809 64.63 7.88 25.99
CA GLU A 809 65.57 6.90 26.58
C GLU A 809 67.02 7.41 26.54
N ILE A 810 67.46 7.91 25.38
CA ILE A 810 68.81 8.43 25.20
C ILE A 810 69.09 9.61 26.13
N LEU A 811 68.16 10.57 26.20
CA LEU A 811 68.27 11.74 27.06
C LEU A 811 68.34 11.35 28.54
N ALA A 812 67.45 10.48 29.00
CA ALA A 812 67.43 9.99 30.38
C ALA A 812 68.75 9.27 30.75
N ARG A 813 69.30 8.47 29.83
CA ARG A 813 70.59 7.81 30.03
C ARG A 813 71.74 8.80 30.12
N ARG A 814 71.80 9.76 29.19
CA ARG A 814 72.85 10.79 29.16
C ARG A 814 72.85 11.66 30.42
N ILE A 815 71.67 12.01 30.94
CA ILE A 815 71.53 12.73 32.22
C ILE A 815 72.06 11.87 33.39
N ARG A 816 71.80 10.56 33.38
CA ARG A 816 72.25 9.64 34.44
C ARG A 816 73.76 9.39 34.41
N GLU A 817 74.37 9.31 33.22
CA GLU A 817 75.82 9.24 33.03
C GLU A 817 76.51 10.53 33.49
N MET A 818 75.98 11.70 33.12
CA MET A 818 76.49 12.99 33.59
C MET A 818 76.42 13.12 35.13
N ARG A 819 75.36 12.60 35.78
CA ARG A 819 75.27 12.56 37.25
C ARG A 819 76.27 11.60 37.89
N LYS A 820 76.56 10.44 37.28
CA LYS A 820 77.59 9.51 37.77
C LYS A 820 79.00 10.08 37.64
N LEU A 821 79.31 10.76 36.54
CA LEU A 821 80.60 11.43 36.34
C LEU A 821 80.82 12.57 37.34
N LYS A 822 79.76 13.30 37.70
CA LYS A 822 79.79 14.33 38.75
C LYS A 822 80.07 13.75 40.15
N ASN A 823 79.56 12.57 40.45
CA ASN A 823 79.76 11.92 41.76
C ASN A 823 81.14 11.22 41.86
N ALA A 824 81.71 10.73 40.75
CA ALA A 824 83.04 10.13 40.73
C ALA A 824 84.20 11.14 40.91
N GLN A 825 83.95 12.44 40.70
CA GLN A 825 84.91 13.51 40.97
C GLN A 825 84.97 13.95 42.45
N VAL A 826 84.17 13.34 43.34
CA VAL A 826 84.12 13.68 44.78
C VAL A 826 84.84 12.63 45.65
N GLU A 827 85.27 11.49 45.09
CA GLU A 827 85.98 10.40 45.80
C GLU A 827 87.47 10.23 45.40
N THR A 828 88.07 11.23 44.76
CA THR A 828 89.53 11.40 44.64
C THR A 828 89.93 12.67 45.34
#